data_AF-A0A2Z6MKQ3-F1
#
_entry.id   AF-A0A2Z6MKQ3-F1
#
_cell.length_a   1.000
_cell.length_b   1.000
_cell.length_c   1.000
_cell.angle_alpha   90.00
_cell.angle_beta   90.00
_cell.angle_gamma   90.00
#
_symmetry.space_group_name_H-M   'P 1'
#
loop_
_entity.id
_entity.type
_entity.pdbx_description
1 polymer ?
#
loop_
_entity_poly.entity_id
_entity_poly.type
_entity_poly.pdbx_seq_one_letter_code
_entity_poly.pdbx_strand_id
1 'polypeptide(L)'
;MRWVKEGDSNSKFFHEAIKSRRRRNQLVALKDGDRWVQGVDDMKGFVKNCFENNFKENWVNRPNLNDIAFQSLSEEDNISLMAPFSIDEVREVIWSSDGNKCPGPDVLPKAITASFLALIPKKDHPHVLSDYRPICLVSSLYKILSKVLAARLKKVMGKLISKVQSAFLPNRQILDGVLAVNQLIDLAKRRKDHCLFFKVDFERTYDTVNWNFLDYMLARMGFAEAWRRWIRACVFQSTMSVLVNGSTTDDSNVGKGLRQGDPLSPFLFLIVAEGLTVLMRSAVDSNLFHGYKVSNNISFHTFQFADDTIIVGEDNWDNLWTIKTVLRSFELVSGLKINFYKSKLYDINIEEHFLRASSSFLHCEVESIPFRFLGIPVGSNPRRRATWLPIVESMKKRLCVDGRNLSIGGRVTLINFVLSSLPLYCFSFYKAPVCVIKDLVSIQRNFLWGGGMESRKVCWVSWDRICQPKDKGGLGIKNLEHFNSSLLCKWKWRCLIDTNAPWKNLLNFRYGSFAGNFLYGEGSEGLKNASIWWRDIYSLGGVGDGNWFGTNISSVLGDGKDIGFWKEKWVGLEPLCDLYPLLFLKTLRQRAPVATMGSWDNNYWSWKFVWTATLTDTETAAAGELQLLLEQVQPSMDNGDRRKWIPNTVGFFSVQSAYTVLQNRFILADIDPNILKALKRL
;
A
#
# COMPACT_ATOMS: atom_id res chain seq x y z
N MET A 1 34.59 12.46 -19.56
CA MET A 1 33.43 12.80 -18.69
C MET A 1 33.74 12.48 -17.23
N ARG A 2 34.36 13.39 -16.47
CA ARG A 2 34.64 13.19 -15.02
C ARG A 2 33.36 13.16 -14.17
N TRP A 3 32.37 14.01 -14.49
CA TRP A 3 31.09 14.08 -13.76
C TRP A 3 30.25 12.80 -13.77
N VAL A 4 30.42 11.93 -14.78
CA VAL A 4 29.74 10.62 -14.83
C VAL A 4 30.31 9.64 -13.80
N LYS A 5 31.60 9.77 -13.45
CA LYS A 5 32.30 8.93 -12.47
C LYS A 5 32.31 9.53 -11.06
N GLU A 6 32.38 10.85 -10.92
CA GLU A 6 32.63 11.54 -9.63
C GLU A 6 31.37 12.13 -8.96
N GLY A 7 30.27 12.33 -9.71
CA GLY A 7 29.02 12.91 -9.17
C GLY A 7 29.14 14.38 -8.71
N ASP A 8 28.06 14.93 -8.12
CA ASP A 8 28.02 16.30 -7.55
C ASP A 8 28.31 16.29 -6.03
N SER A 9 29.43 15.71 -5.62
CA SER A 9 29.83 15.68 -4.21
C SER A 9 30.17 17.10 -3.71
N ASN A 10 29.48 17.57 -2.67
CA ASN A 10 29.80 18.83 -1.95
C ASN A 10 29.58 20.15 -2.72
N SER A 11 28.50 20.27 -3.49
CA SER A 11 28.17 21.51 -4.21
C SER A 11 27.54 22.59 -3.30
N LYS A 12 27.67 23.87 -3.70
CA LYS A 12 27.02 25.05 -3.07
C LYS A 12 25.52 24.83 -2.83
N PHE A 13 24.87 24.10 -3.74
CA PHE A 13 23.47 23.69 -3.63
C PHE A 13 23.16 22.94 -2.33
N PHE A 14 23.96 21.94 -1.95
CA PHE A 14 23.69 21.16 -0.74
C PHE A 14 23.92 21.96 0.55
N HIS A 15 24.92 22.84 0.58
CA HIS A 15 25.15 23.76 1.70
C HIS A 15 24.00 24.75 1.89
N GLU A 16 23.50 25.33 0.79
CA GLU A 16 22.33 26.22 0.83
C GLU A 16 21.06 25.48 1.27
N ALA A 17 20.87 24.24 0.81
CA ALA A 17 19.76 23.39 1.23
C ALA A 17 19.79 23.09 2.74
N ILE A 18 20.97 22.80 3.31
CA ILE A 18 21.14 22.58 4.76
C ILE A 18 20.85 23.87 5.54
N LYS A 19 21.43 25.01 5.12
CA LYS A 19 21.17 26.31 5.77
C LYS A 19 19.69 26.69 5.74
N SER A 20 19.02 26.45 4.62
CA SER A 20 17.57 26.66 4.48
C SER A 20 16.76 25.76 5.41
N ARG A 21 17.10 24.47 5.50
CA ARG A 21 16.44 23.53 6.43
C ARG A 21 16.66 23.91 7.90
N ARG A 22 17.87 24.31 8.29
CA ARG A 22 18.16 24.77 9.66
C ARG A 22 17.29 25.97 10.05
N ARG A 23 17.18 26.97 9.17
CA ARG A 23 16.31 28.14 9.40
C ARG A 23 14.83 27.75 9.53
N ARG A 24 14.35 26.83 8.69
CA ARG A 24 12.95 26.37 8.74
C ARG A 24 12.61 25.61 10.01
N ASN A 25 13.56 24.83 10.54
CA ASN A 25 13.34 23.97 11.70
C ASN A 25 13.58 24.69 13.04
N GLN A 26 14.06 25.93 13.02
CA GLN A 26 14.34 26.69 14.23
C GLN A 26 13.02 27.15 14.89
N LEU A 27 12.86 26.85 16.17
CA LEU A 27 11.79 27.37 17.01
C LEU A 27 12.16 28.78 17.44
N VAL A 28 11.63 29.79 16.74
CA VAL A 28 11.90 31.21 17.04
C VAL A 28 10.92 31.75 18.08
N ALA A 29 9.62 31.47 17.89
CA ALA A 29 8.55 31.89 18.78
C ALA A 29 7.38 30.91 18.69
N LEU A 30 6.61 30.78 19.77
CA LEU A 30 5.37 30.01 19.82
C LEU A 30 4.22 30.89 20.34
N LYS A 31 3.02 30.71 19.80
CA LYS A 31 1.82 31.41 20.27
C LYS A 31 1.10 30.57 21.33
N ASP A 32 0.81 31.18 22.47
CA ASP A 32 -0.04 30.66 23.54
C ASP A 32 -1.28 31.55 23.69
N GLY A 33 -2.41 31.11 23.13
CA GLY A 33 -3.59 31.95 22.97
C GLY A 33 -3.28 33.21 22.14
N ASP A 34 -3.24 34.37 22.80
CA ASP A 34 -2.90 35.67 22.20
C ASP A 34 -1.48 36.15 22.55
N ARG A 35 -0.75 35.43 23.39
CA ARG A 35 0.62 35.79 23.79
C ARG A 35 1.65 35.07 22.91
N TRP A 36 2.77 35.74 22.67
CA TRP A 36 3.94 35.15 22.03
C TRP A 36 4.98 34.78 23.08
N VAL A 37 5.37 33.52 23.11
CA VAL A 37 6.47 33.01 23.92
C VAL A 37 7.75 33.05 23.07
N GLN A 38 8.75 33.77 23.57
CA GLN A 38 10.05 34.00 22.92
C GLN A 38 11.15 33.80 23.95
N GLY A 39 12.37 33.50 23.51
CA GLY A 39 13.49 33.20 24.41
C GLY A 39 13.61 31.71 24.75
N VAL A 40 14.84 31.22 24.91
CA VAL A 40 15.13 29.78 25.01
C VAL A 40 14.50 29.16 26.27
N ASP A 41 14.62 29.81 27.42
CA ASP A 41 14.17 29.25 28.69
C ASP A 41 12.64 29.31 28.84
N ASP A 42 12.01 30.41 28.44
CA ASP A 42 10.55 30.54 28.42
C ASP A 42 9.91 29.53 27.45
N MET A 43 10.52 29.34 26.26
CA MET A 43 10.07 28.30 25.32
C MET A 43 10.24 26.90 25.91
N LYS A 44 11.35 26.60 26.59
CA LYS A 44 11.55 25.32 27.26
C LYS A 44 10.48 25.06 28.32
N GLY A 45 10.20 26.04 29.19
CA GLY A 45 9.18 25.94 30.21
C GLY A 45 7.78 25.75 29.62
N PHE A 46 7.41 26.56 28.62
CA PHE A 46 6.13 26.45 27.93
C PHE A 46 5.94 25.09 27.25
N VAL A 47 6.95 24.63 26.50
CA VAL A 47 6.90 23.35 25.79
C VAL A 47 6.81 22.18 26.77
N LYS A 48 7.61 22.20 27.85
CA LYS A 48 7.56 21.18 28.92
C LYS A 48 6.18 21.08 29.53
N ASN A 49 5.61 22.20 30.00
CA ASN A 49 4.28 22.23 30.62
C ASN A 49 3.19 21.73 29.67
N CYS A 50 3.27 22.10 28.40
CA CYS A 50 2.31 21.63 27.40
C CYS A 50 2.38 20.10 27.24
N PHE A 51 3.58 19.53 27.12
CA PHE A 51 3.75 18.09 26.95
C PHE A 51 3.41 17.30 28.22
N GLU A 52 3.79 17.77 29.41
CA GLU A 52 3.41 17.15 30.68
C GLU A 52 1.88 17.04 30.80
N ASN A 53 1.16 18.12 30.52
CA ASN A 53 -0.30 18.12 30.55
C ASN A 53 -0.91 17.22 29.46
N ASN A 54 -0.32 17.19 28.27
CA ASN A 54 -0.80 16.34 27.17
C ASN A 54 -0.64 14.85 27.48
N PHE A 55 0.45 14.45 28.14
CA PHE A 55 0.79 13.06 28.44
C PHE A 55 0.35 12.57 29.82
N LYS A 56 -0.31 13.43 30.60
CA LYS A 56 -0.96 13.05 31.86
C LYS A 56 -2.24 12.24 31.57
N GLU A 57 -2.40 11.12 32.25
CA GLU A 57 -3.67 10.39 32.30
C GLU A 57 -4.50 10.91 33.48
N ASN A 58 -5.68 11.43 33.18
CA ASN A 58 -6.56 12.04 34.19
C ASN A 58 -7.70 11.09 34.60
N TRP A 59 -7.91 10.01 33.84
CA TRP A 59 -8.96 9.02 34.12
C TRP A 59 -8.36 7.80 34.81
N VAL A 60 -8.73 7.60 36.07
CA VAL A 60 -8.23 6.49 36.89
C VAL A 60 -8.85 5.16 36.45
N ASN A 61 -10.16 5.12 36.20
CA ASN A 61 -10.89 3.93 35.80
C ASN A 61 -11.63 4.15 34.48
N ARG A 62 -11.19 3.47 33.42
CA ARG A 62 -11.87 3.43 32.12
C ARG A 62 -12.72 2.15 32.00
N PRO A 63 -13.85 2.19 31.28
CA PRO A 63 -14.60 0.98 30.95
C PRO A 63 -13.75 0.04 30.09
N ASN A 64 -14.08 -1.25 30.11
CA ASN A 64 -13.40 -2.30 29.35
C ASN A 64 -14.36 -2.94 28.34
N LEU A 65 -13.78 -3.58 27.32
CA LEU A 65 -14.52 -4.34 26.30
C LEU A 65 -14.78 -5.78 26.75
N ASN A 66 -15.26 -5.93 27.98
CA ASN A 66 -15.61 -7.24 28.53
C ASN A 66 -16.74 -7.85 27.69
N ASP A 67 -16.78 -9.19 27.61
CA ASP A 67 -17.78 -9.97 26.85
C ASP A 67 -17.69 -9.90 25.32
N ILE A 68 -16.85 -9.02 24.77
CA ILE A 68 -16.55 -8.99 23.34
C ILE A 68 -15.43 -9.99 23.02
N ALA A 69 -15.64 -10.86 22.03
CA ALA A 69 -14.66 -11.87 21.63
C ALA A 69 -13.52 -11.27 20.77
N PHE A 70 -12.28 -11.59 21.13
CA PHE A 70 -11.08 -11.25 20.37
C PHE A 70 -10.42 -12.51 19.83
N GLN A 71 -9.70 -12.39 18.71
CA GLN A 71 -8.76 -13.43 18.30
C GLN A 71 -7.65 -13.51 19.34
N SER A 72 -7.25 -14.74 19.69
CA SER A 72 -6.25 -15.01 20.72
C SER A 72 -5.11 -15.84 20.16
N LEU A 73 -3.92 -15.64 20.71
CA LEU A 73 -2.74 -16.47 20.40
C LEU A 73 -2.89 -17.88 20.97
N SER A 74 -2.28 -18.84 20.27
CA SER A 74 -2.07 -20.19 20.80
C SER A 74 -0.89 -20.24 21.77
N GLU A 75 -0.76 -21.36 22.48
CA GLU A 75 0.40 -21.59 23.35
C GLU A 75 1.71 -21.67 22.54
N GLU A 76 1.68 -22.31 21.37
CA GLU A 76 2.83 -22.37 20.44
C GLU A 76 3.30 -20.98 19.99
N ASP A 77 2.36 -20.08 19.71
CA ASP A 77 2.67 -18.69 19.35
C ASP A 77 3.39 -17.97 20.51
N ASN A 78 2.93 -18.18 21.75
CA ASN A 78 3.57 -17.62 22.94
C ASN A 78 4.97 -18.19 23.18
N ILE A 79 5.16 -19.50 23.01
CA ILE A 79 6.48 -20.14 23.11
C ILE A 79 7.45 -19.52 22.10
N SER A 80 7.00 -19.34 20.85
CA SER A 80 7.79 -18.72 19.78
C SER A 80 8.17 -17.27 20.08
N LEU A 81 7.24 -16.47 20.63
CA LEU A 81 7.49 -15.09 21.03
C LEU A 81 8.49 -14.97 22.20
N MET A 82 8.42 -15.90 23.14
CA MET A 82 9.23 -15.90 24.36
C MET A 82 10.54 -16.70 24.24
N ALA A 83 10.81 -17.32 23.09
CA ALA A 83 12.02 -18.08 22.85
C ALA A 83 13.29 -17.23 23.16
N PRO A 84 14.40 -17.84 23.61
CA PRO A 84 15.65 -17.11 23.83
C PRO A 84 16.07 -16.30 22.59
N PHE A 85 16.63 -15.10 22.78
CA PHE A 85 17.14 -14.28 21.67
C PHE A 85 18.35 -14.96 21.02
N SER A 86 18.28 -15.21 19.71
CA SER A 86 19.41 -15.76 18.97
C SER A 86 20.31 -14.65 18.45
N ILE A 87 21.60 -14.97 18.26
CA ILE A 87 22.57 -14.04 17.67
C ILE A 87 22.15 -13.67 16.25
N ASP A 88 21.65 -14.63 15.48
CA ASP A 88 21.20 -14.41 14.09
C ASP A 88 20.04 -13.42 14.02
N GLU A 89 19.07 -13.51 14.94
CA GLU A 89 17.95 -12.57 15.02
C GLU A 89 18.44 -11.13 15.30
N VAL A 90 19.35 -10.97 16.25
CA VAL A 90 19.94 -9.66 16.57
C VAL A 90 20.75 -9.13 15.38
N ARG A 91 21.52 -10.00 14.73
CA ARG A 91 22.35 -9.67 13.57
C ARG A 91 21.52 -9.23 12.37
N GLU A 92 20.43 -9.93 12.07
CA GLU A 92 19.49 -9.57 11.01
C GLU A 92 18.87 -8.18 11.26
N VAL A 93 18.49 -7.89 12.51
CA VAL A 93 17.97 -6.58 12.91
C VAL A 93 19.00 -5.47 12.77
N ILE A 94 20.26 -5.72 13.15
CA ILE A 94 21.34 -4.75 13.01
C ILE A 94 21.61 -4.46 11.53
N TRP A 95 21.70 -5.49 10.69
CA TRP A 95 21.98 -5.30 9.26
C TRP A 95 20.81 -4.74 8.45
N SER A 96 19.57 -5.03 8.85
CA SER A 96 18.38 -4.39 8.28
C SER A 96 18.16 -2.96 8.79
N SER A 97 19.02 -2.46 9.69
CA SER A 97 18.97 -1.07 10.14
C SER A 97 19.72 -0.17 9.17
N ASP A 98 19.03 0.85 8.63
CA ASP A 98 19.70 1.91 7.86
C ASP A 98 20.80 2.56 8.72
N GLY A 99 22.05 2.51 8.26
CA GLY A 99 23.21 3.11 8.94
C GLY A 99 23.20 4.64 9.04
N ASN A 100 22.20 5.30 8.44
CA ASN A 100 22.06 6.77 8.40
C ASN A 100 21.02 7.33 9.40
N LYS A 101 20.54 6.53 10.36
CA LYS A 101 19.57 7.01 11.36
C LYS A 101 20.26 7.86 12.43
N CYS A 102 19.63 8.97 12.80
CA CYS A 102 20.14 9.84 13.86
C CYS A 102 20.22 9.05 15.19
N PRO A 103 21.41 8.94 15.83
CA PRO A 103 21.53 8.36 17.16
C PRO A 103 20.85 9.28 18.18
N GLY A 104 20.37 8.70 19.28
CA GLY A 104 20.04 9.50 20.47
C GLY A 104 21.34 9.95 21.15
N PRO A 105 21.29 10.94 22.07
CA PRO A 105 22.40 11.23 22.98
C PRO A 105 22.74 9.97 23.81
N ASP A 106 24.01 9.56 23.81
CA ASP A 106 24.48 8.34 24.48
C ASP A 106 25.22 8.66 25.81
N VAL A 107 24.59 8.37 26.96
CA VAL A 107 25.22 8.25 28.31
C VAL A 107 24.36 7.25 29.11
N LEU A 108 24.87 6.22 29.82
CA LEU A 108 24.12 5.16 30.56
C LEU A 108 23.93 5.47 32.08
N PRO A 109 23.07 4.78 32.89
CA PRO A 109 21.72 4.18 32.73
C PRO A 109 20.63 5.18 33.21
N LYS A 110 19.33 4.79 33.25
CA LYS A 110 18.13 5.65 32.99
C LYS A 110 18.00 6.03 31.49
N ALA A 111 19.12 6.07 30.80
CA ALA A 111 19.22 6.50 29.41
C ALA A 111 18.89 5.46 28.32
N ILE A 112 18.71 4.18 28.66
CA ILE A 112 18.26 3.21 27.66
C ILE A 112 16.81 3.51 27.28
N THR A 113 15.96 3.85 28.27
CA THR A 113 14.55 4.19 28.08
C THR A 113 14.28 5.68 27.95
N ALA A 114 15.20 6.56 28.39
CA ALA A 114 15.09 8.00 28.20
C ALA A 114 14.93 8.33 26.71
N SER A 115 14.09 9.30 26.43
CA SER A 115 13.76 9.68 25.07
C SER A 115 13.73 11.19 24.90
N PHE A 116 14.23 11.64 23.75
CA PHE A 116 14.25 13.05 23.40
C PHE A 116 13.20 13.35 22.35
N LEU A 117 12.33 14.31 22.61
CA LEU A 117 11.30 14.71 21.66
C LEU A 117 11.82 15.84 20.77
N ALA A 118 12.04 15.56 19.49
CA ALA A 118 12.41 16.56 18.49
C ALA A 118 11.15 17.07 17.77
N LEU A 119 11.00 18.39 17.68
CA LEU A 119 9.84 19.02 17.02
C LEU A 119 10.14 19.30 15.55
N ILE A 120 9.37 18.71 14.64
CA ILE A 120 9.50 18.93 13.19
C ILE A 120 8.27 19.70 12.67
N PRO A 121 8.43 20.84 11.98
CA PRO A 121 7.31 21.61 11.48
C PRO A 121 6.51 20.85 10.41
N LYS A 122 5.17 20.84 10.54
CA LYS A 122 4.24 20.22 9.57
C LYS A 122 3.93 21.13 8.38
N LYS A 123 4.02 22.45 8.57
CA LYS A 123 3.69 23.48 7.58
C LYS A 123 4.77 24.56 7.55
N ASP A 124 4.78 25.35 6.49
CA ASP A 124 5.61 26.54 6.40
C ASP A 124 5.11 27.59 7.42
N HIS A 125 6.03 28.22 8.15
CA HIS A 125 5.73 29.21 9.21
C HIS A 125 4.79 28.68 10.32
N PRO A 126 5.24 27.72 11.13
CA PRO A 126 4.47 27.22 12.28
C PRO A 126 4.33 28.28 13.37
N HIS A 127 3.15 28.37 14.00
CA HIS A 127 2.89 29.35 15.07
C HIS A 127 2.54 28.69 16.40
N VAL A 128 1.83 27.57 16.38
CA VAL A 128 1.39 26.85 17.59
C VAL A 128 2.07 25.49 17.70
N LEU A 129 2.16 24.93 18.90
CA LEU A 129 2.85 23.66 19.12
C LEU A 129 2.21 22.49 18.33
N SER A 130 0.91 22.54 18.07
CA SER A 130 0.19 21.54 17.25
C SER A 130 0.62 21.53 15.77
N ASP A 131 1.24 22.61 15.29
CA ASP A 131 1.85 22.70 13.95
C ASP A 131 3.15 21.92 13.86
N TYR A 132 3.70 21.46 14.98
CA TYR A 132 4.87 20.60 15.02
C TYR A 132 4.48 19.13 15.18
N ARG A 133 5.31 18.26 14.62
CA ARG A 133 5.25 16.82 14.79
C ARG A 133 6.32 16.41 15.79
N PRO A 134 5.94 15.83 16.94
CA PRO A 134 6.91 15.34 17.90
C PRO A 134 7.49 14.00 17.44
N ILE A 135 8.80 13.95 17.21
CA ILE A 135 9.54 12.72 16.88
C ILE A 135 10.35 12.29 18.08
N CYS A 136 10.11 11.07 18.55
CA CYS A 136 10.81 10.49 19.69
C CYS A 136 12.14 9.89 19.23
N LEU A 137 13.25 10.49 19.68
CA LEU A 137 14.60 9.99 19.51
C LEU A 137 14.93 9.08 20.70
N VAL A 138 14.97 7.79 20.42
CA VAL A 138 15.33 6.74 21.38
C VAL A 138 16.77 6.27 21.17
N SER A 139 17.40 5.76 22.24
CA SER A 139 18.79 5.27 22.24
C SER A 139 19.01 4.18 21.18
N SER A 140 20.23 4.10 20.63
CA SER A 140 20.55 3.12 19.58
C SER A 140 20.40 1.68 20.09
N LEU A 141 20.76 1.42 21.35
CA LEU A 141 20.57 0.12 22.00
C LEU A 141 19.09 -0.25 22.15
N TYR A 142 18.24 0.69 22.62
CA TYR A 142 16.80 0.45 22.69
C TYR A 142 16.19 0.23 21.30
N LYS A 143 16.65 0.94 20.26
CA LYS A 143 16.18 0.71 18.90
C LYS A 143 16.41 -0.74 18.45
N ILE A 144 17.57 -1.32 18.77
CA ILE A 144 17.86 -2.72 18.44
C ILE A 144 16.87 -3.64 19.18
N LEU A 145 16.72 -3.48 20.50
CA LEU A 145 15.78 -4.26 21.30
C LEU A 145 14.33 -4.15 20.77
N SER A 146 13.85 -2.93 20.55
CA SER A 146 12.50 -2.68 20.03
C SER A 146 12.28 -3.29 18.65
N LYS A 147 13.28 -3.24 17.76
CA LYS A 147 13.20 -3.90 16.45
C LYS A 147 13.13 -5.42 16.55
N VAL A 148 13.91 -6.03 17.44
CA VAL A 148 13.86 -7.48 17.69
C VAL A 148 12.45 -7.85 18.16
N LEU A 149 11.92 -7.16 19.17
CA LEU A 149 10.56 -7.40 19.67
C LEU A 149 9.50 -7.16 18.59
N ALA A 150 9.63 -6.11 17.79
CA ALA A 150 8.73 -5.80 16.68
C ALA A 150 8.78 -6.89 15.59
N ALA A 151 9.97 -7.44 15.28
CA ALA A 151 10.13 -8.52 14.32
C ALA A 151 9.45 -9.81 14.79
N ARG A 152 9.55 -10.14 16.09
CA ARG A 152 8.81 -11.25 16.71
C ARG A 152 7.30 -11.03 16.66
N LEU A 153 6.85 -9.86 17.12
CA LEU A 153 5.43 -9.50 17.12
C LEU A 153 4.82 -9.61 15.72
N LYS A 154 5.53 -9.11 14.69
CA LYS A 154 5.09 -9.14 13.29
C LYS A 154 4.72 -10.56 12.81
N LYS A 155 5.33 -11.62 13.34
CA LYS A 155 5.04 -13.01 12.96
C LYS A 155 3.62 -13.44 13.35
N VAL A 156 3.12 -12.95 14.48
CA VAL A 156 1.80 -13.33 15.01
C VAL A 156 0.68 -12.33 14.66
N MET A 157 1.04 -11.08 14.33
CA MET A 157 0.06 -10.01 14.08
C MET A 157 -0.95 -10.34 12.97
N GLY A 158 -0.57 -11.14 11.97
CA GLY A 158 -1.48 -11.54 10.88
C GLY A 158 -2.67 -12.40 11.33
N LYS A 159 -2.54 -13.11 12.47
CA LYS A 159 -3.59 -13.94 13.08
C LYS A 159 -4.54 -13.12 13.95
N LEU A 160 -4.01 -12.10 14.62
CA LEU A 160 -4.76 -11.26 15.57
C LEU A 160 -5.56 -10.15 14.90
N ILE A 161 -4.99 -9.48 13.91
CA ILE A 161 -5.55 -8.26 13.32
C ILE A 161 -6.48 -8.60 12.15
N SER A 162 -7.71 -8.09 12.22
CA SER A 162 -8.76 -8.26 11.23
C SER A 162 -8.31 -7.86 9.82
N LYS A 163 -8.86 -8.53 8.79
CA LYS A 163 -8.53 -8.29 7.36
C LYS A 163 -8.90 -6.88 6.88
N VAL A 164 -9.76 -6.15 7.60
CA VAL A 164 -10.15 -4.77 7.27
C VAL A 164 -9.04 -3.75 7.54
N GLN A 165 -8.08 -4.10 8.40
CA GLN A 165 -6.92 -3.27 8.74
C GLN A 165 -5.72 -3.67 7.87
N SER A 166 -5.29 -2.77 6.99
CA SER A 166 -4.27 -3.08 5.97
C SER A 166 -2.88 -2.53 6.29
N ALA A 167 -2.71 -1.76 7.37
CA ALA A 167 -1.43 -1.13 7.69
C ALA A 167 -0.39 -2.08 8.33
N PHE A 168 0.88 -1.86 7.99
CA PHE A 168 2.09 -2.46 8.59
C PHE A 168 2.20 -4.01 8.62
N LEU A 169 1.21 -4.73 8.09
CA LEU A 169 1.19 -6.20 8.09
C LEU A 169 1.77 -6.78 6.79
N PRO A 170 2.47 -7.92 6.86
CA PRO A 170 2.97 -8.59 5.67
C PRO A 170 1.80 -8.99 4.76
N ASN A 171 2.04 -8.96 3.45
CA ASN A 171 1.06 -9.33 2.41
C ASN A 171 -0.20 -8.45 2.34
N ARG A 172 -0.25 -7.32 3.07
CA ARG A 172 -1.30 -6.29 2.94
C ARG A 172 -0.68 -5.03 2.33
N GLN A 173 -1.33 -4.44 1.33
CA GLN A 173 -0.82 -3.23 0.66
C GLN A 173 -1.70 -2.02 0.96
N ILE A 174 -1.07 -0.84 1.05
CA ILE A 174 -1.76 0.44 1.31
C ILE A 174 -2.89 0.74 0.32
N LEU A 175 -2.75 0.29 -0.93
CA LEU A 175 -3.75 0.53 -1.98
C LEU A 175 -4.92 -0.47 -1.96
N ASP A 176 -4.90 -1.48 -1.09
CA ASP A 176 -5.96 -2.50 -1.04
C ASP A 176 -7.29 -1.88 -0.59
N GLY A 177 -7.26 -1.06 0.45
CA GLY A 177 -8.42 -0.28 0.89
C GLY A 177 -8.84 0.75 -0.14
N VAL A 178 -7.88 1.42 -0.80
CA VAL A 178 -8.15 2.40 -1.86
C VAL A 178 -8.89 1.75 -3.04
N LEU A 179 -8.46 0.55 -3.46
CA LEU A 179 -9.12 -0.20 -4.52
C LEU A 179 -10.56 -0.55 -4.15
N ALA A 180 -10.76 -1.11 -2.95
CA ALA A 180 -12.09 -1.49 -2.47
C ALA A 180 -13.03 -0.28 -2.44
N VAL A 181 -12.64 0.80 -1.76
CA VAL A 181 -13.43 2.04 -1.65
C VAL A 181 -13.73 2.63 -3.04
N ASN A 182 -12.74 2.71 -3.93
CA ASN A 182 -12.94 3.25 -5.27
C ASN A 182 -13.93 2.40 -6.10
N GLN A 183 -13.88 1.07 -6.00
CA GLN A 183 -14.82 0.18 -6.68
C GLN A 183 -16.22 0.20 -6.05
N LEU A 184 -16.33 0.39 -4.73
CA LEU A 184 -17.62 0.55 -4.04
C LEU A 184 -18.31 1.85 -4.45
N ILE A 185 -17.59 2.97 -4.48
CA ILE A 185 -18.13 4.26 -4.95
C ILE A 185 -18.63 4.15 -6.40
N ASP A 186 -17.85 3.55 -7.30
CA ASP A 186 -18.28 3.35 -8.70
C ASP A 186 -19.48 2.41 -8.81
N LEU A 187 -19.57 1.37 -7.96
CA LEU A 187 -20.70 0.45 -7.94
C LEU A 187 -21.98 1.13 -7.45
N ALA A 188 -21.93 1.79 -6.29
CA ALA A 188 -23.07 2.49 -5.69
C ALA A 188 -23.63 3.57 -6.63
N LYS A 189 -22.74 4.36 -7.25
CA LYS A 189 -23.14 5.37 -8.25
C LYS A 189 -23.85 4.77 -9.47
N ARG A 190 -23.45 3.57 -9.92
CA ARG A 190 -24.06 2.90 -11.08
C ARG A 190 -25.41 2.27 -10.76
N ARG A 191 -25.51 1.64 -9.58
CA ARG A 191 -26.77 1.05 -9.11
C ARG A 191 -27.78 2.10 -8.64
N LYS A 192 -27.31 3.34 -8.45
CA LYS A 192 -28.06 4.42 -7.80
C LYS A 192 -28.45 4.05 -6.37
N ASP A 193 -27.59 3.29 -5.70
CA ASP A 193 -27.80 2.93 -4.30
C ASP A 193 -27.63 4.17 -3.42
N HIS A 194 -28.30 4.17 -2.27
CA HIS A 194 -28.12 5.14 -1.21
C HIS A 194 -27.05 4.64 -0.23
N CYS A 195 -25.98 5.42 -0.01
CA CYS A 195 -24.85 4.98 0.80
C CYS A 195 -24.09 6.16 1.43
N LEU A 196 -23.74 6.00 2.71
CA LEU A 196 -22.90 6.92 3.47
C LEU A 196 -21.45 6.41 3.56
N PHE A 197 -20.50 7.34 3.44
CA PHE A 197 -19.10 7.10 3.80
C PHE A 197 -18.69 8.10 4.88
N PHE A 198 -18.24 7.60 6.02
CA PHE A 198 -17.74 8.43 7.11
C PHE A 198 -16.24 8.22 7.29
N LYS A 199 -15.46 9.27 7.02
CA LYS A 199 -14.02 9.27 7.22
C LYS A 199 -13.71 9.84 8.60
N VAL A 200 -13.15 9.00 9.46
CA VAL A 200 -12.82 9.33 10.84
C VAL A 200 -11.45 10.02 10.91
N ASP A 201 -11.35 11.11 11.66
CA ASP A 201 -10.09 11.77 12.02
C ASP A 201 -9.86 11.62 13.53
N PHE A 202 -8.68 11.12 13.93
CA PHE A 202 -8.32 10.95 15.33
C PHE A 202 -7.38 12.06 15.80
N GLU A 203 -7.59 12.55 17.02
CA GLU A 203 -6.71 13.54 17.63
C GLU A 203 -5.42 12.91 18.14
N ARG A 204 -4.28 13.30 17.54
CA ARG A 204 -2.92 12.97 18.02
C ARG A 204 -2.77 11.48 18.38
N THR A 205 -3.07 10.62 17.41
CA THR A 205 -3.27 9.16 17.56
C THR A 205 -2.23 8.40 18.38
N TYR A 206 -0.95 8.70 18.21
CA TYR A 206 0.10 8.05 19.01
C TYR A 206 0.15 8.59 20.43
N ASP A 207 -0.10 9.88 20.64
CA ASP A 207 0.14 10.57 21.90
C ASP A 207 -0.96 10.29 22.95
N THR A 208 -2.13 9.80 22.51
CA THR A 208 -3.34 9.67 23.35
C THR A 208 -3.66 8.24 23.78
N VAL A 209 -2.93 7.23 23.28
CA VAL A 209 -3.18 5.81 23.62
C VAL A 209 -3.06 5.56 25.11
N ASN A 210 -4.12 5.04 25.73
CA ASN A 210 -4.09 4.64 27.14
C ASN A 210 -3.31 3.33 27.34
N TRP A 211 -2.36 3.34 28.28
CA TRP A 211 -1.51 2.18 28.59
C TRP A 211 -2.25 1.02 29.25
N ASN A 212 -3.21 1.30 30.13
CA ASN A 212 -4.00 0.25 30.77
C ASN A 212 -4.87 -0.47 29.75
N PHE A 213 -5.45 0.26 28.81
CA PHE A 213 -6.19 -0.32 27.69
C PHE A 213 -5.30 -1.16 26.77
N LEU A 214 -4.08 -0.71 26.47
CA LEU A 214 -3.13 -1.51 25.69
C LEU A 214 -2.77 -2.82 26.40
N ASP A 215 -2.46 -2.79 27.70
CA ASP A 215 -2.16 -4.01 28.46
C ASP A 215 -3.39 -4.93 28.57
N TYR A 216 -4.59 -4.35 28.71
CA TYR A 216 -5.86 -5.07 28.65
C TYR A 216 -6.02 -5.81 27.31
N MET A 217 -5.80 -5.13 26.19
CA MET A 217 -5.91 -5.72 24.85
C MET A 217 -4.90 -6.84 24.64
N LEU A 218 -3.65 -6.67 25.10
CA LEU A 218 -2.64 -7.73 25.08
C LEU A 218 -3.07 -8.95 25.89
N ALA A 219 -3.66 -8.74 27.07
CA ALA A 219 -4.20 -9.82 27.88
C ALA A 219 -5.35 -10.56 27.17
N ARG A 220 -6.31 -9.81 26.60
CA ARG A 220 -7.48 -10.37 25.89
C ARG A 220 -7.11 -11.12 24.61
N MET A 221 -6.02 -10.73 23.95
CA MET A 221 -5.48 -11.42 22.77
C MET A 221 -4.55 -12.60 23.12
N GLY A 222 -4.45 -12.97 24.40
CA GLY A 222 -3.74 -14.17 24.84
C GLY A 222 -2.22 -14.04 24.87
N PHE A 223 -1.66 -12.82 24.93
CA PHE A 223 -0.22 -12.66 25.13
C PHE A 223 0.19 -13.08 26.54
N ALA A 224 1.23 -13.91 26.62
CA ALA A 224 1.79 -14.38 27.89
C ALA A 224 2.25 -13.23 28.80
N GLU A 225 2.16 -13.43 30.12
CA GLU A 225 2.48 -12.41 31.12
C GLU A 225 3.93 -11.91 31.00
N ALA A 226 4.88 -12.80 30.72
CA ALA A 226 6.28 -12.42 30.53
C ALA A 226 6.47 -11.46 29.34
N TRP A 227 5.80 -11.73 28.21
CA TRP A 227 5.80 -10.83 27.06
C TRP A 227 5.21 -9.46 27.42
N ARG A 228 4.05 -9.46 28.08
CA ARG A 228 3.41 -8.23 28.56
C ARG A 228 4.34 -7.43 29.47
N ARG A 229 5.08 -8.08 30.38
CA ARG A 229 6.10 -7.41 31.22
C ARG A 229 7.20 -6.75 30.40
N TRP A 230 7.67 -7.37 29.32
CA TRP A 230 8.65 -6.75 28.41
C TRP A 230 8.08 -5.52 27.71
N ILE A 231 6.83 -5.59 27.22
CA ILE A 231 6.16 -4.44 26.59
C ILE A 231 5.96 -3.31 27.61
N ARG A 232 5.54 -3.63 28.84
CA ARG A 232 5.44 -2.65 29.93
C ARG A 232 6.78 -1.99 30.21
N ALA A 233 7.88 -2.74 30.30
CA ALA A 233 9.20 -2.16 30.52
C ALA A 233 9.67 -1.25 29.36
N CYS A 234 9.26 -1.55 28.12
CA CYS A 234 9.61 -0.73 26.96
C CYS A 234 8.78 0.56 26.89
N VAL A 235 7.49 0.47 27.18
CA VAL A 235 6.52 1.56 26.92
C VAL A 235 6.17 2.31 28.19
N PHE A 236 5.86 1.60 29.27
CA PHE A 236 5.41 2.18 30.54
C PHE A 236 6.65 2.53 31.36
N GLN A 237 6.68 3.70 32.00
CA GLN A 237 7.85 4.22 32.75
C GLN A 237 8.96 4.89 31.91
N SER A 238 8.63 5.44 30.74
CA SER A 238 9.58 6.28 30.01
C SER A 238 9.64 7.70 30.55
N THR A 239 10.84 8.21 30.84
CA THR A 239 11.06 9.66 30.97
C THR A 239 11.24 10.26 29.57
N MET A 240 10.69 11.46 29.39
CA MET A 240 10.79 12.20 28.14
C MET A 240 11.26 13.62 28.42
N SER A 241 12.24 14.08 27.65
CA SER A 241 12.70 15.48 27.63
C SER A 241 12.57 16.03 26.21
N VAL A 242 12.22 17.31 26.06
CA VAL A 242 11.97 17.92 24.75
C VAL A 242 13.19 18.70 24.28
N LEU A 243 13.53 18.60 23.00
CA LEU A 243 14.63 19.34 22.38
C LEU A 243 14.11 20.65 21.80
N VAL A 244 14.50 21.77 22.40
CA VAL A 244 14.24 23.13 21.91
C VAL A 244 15.53 23.68 21.32
N ASN A 245 15.60 23.79 19.99
CA ASN A 245 16.78 24.26 19.25
C ASN A 245 18.10 23.56 19.63
N GLY A 246 18.04 22.26 19.96
CA GLY A 246 19.20 21.45 20.36
C GLY A 246 19.51 21.47 21.85
N SER A 247 18.81 22.27 22.65
CA SER A 247 18.89 22.25 24.11
C SER A 247 17.75 21.44 24.72
N THR A 248 18.04 20.66 25.76
CA THR A 248 17.05 19.81 26.45
C THR A 248 16.26 20.60 27.50
N THR A 249 14.99 20.23 27.69
CA THR A 249 14.22 20.51 28.91
C THR A 249 14.58 19.52 30.01
N ASP A 250 14.11 19.74 31.24
CA ASP A 250 14.17 18.70 32.26
C ASP A 250 13.28 17.49 31.89
N ASP A 251 13.53 16.38 32.58
CA ASP A 251 12.77 15.15 32.42
C ASP A 251 11.35 15.28 32.97
N SER A 252 10.41 14.78 32.18
CA SER A 252 9.00 14.68 32.53
C SER A 252 8.56 13.22 32.52
N ASN A 253 7.71 12.84 33.47
CA ASN A 253 7.08 11.52 33.49
C ASN A 253 5.90 11.48 32.51
N VAL A 254 5.89 10.45 31.67
CA VAL A 254 4.81 10.19 30.71
C VAL A 254 3.82 9.21 31.33
N GLY A 255 2.51 9.44 31.16
CA GLY A 255 1.44 8.56 31.68
C GLY A 255 0.59 7.87 30.61
N LYS A 256 0.74 8.22 29.33
CA LYS A 256 0.03 7.62 28.20
C LYS A 256 0.79 7.88 26.88
N GLY A 257 0.35 7.25 25.80
CA GLY A 257 0.88 7.45 24.44
C GLY A 257 1.97 6.47 24.04
N LEU A 258 2.26 6.40 22.74
CA LEU A 258 3.25 5.56 22.10
C LEU A 258 4.35 6.42 21.46
N ARG A 259 5.58 5.93 21.47
CA ARG A 259 6.76 6.69 21.01
C ARG A 259 6.78 6.79 19.49
N GLN A 260 6.54 7.98 18.94
CA GLN A 260 6.59 8.19 17.48
C GLN A 260 8.03 8.07 16.96
N GLY A 261 8.30 7.02 16.16
CA GLY A 261 9.65 6.68 15.66
C GLY A 261 10.20 5.37 16.23
N ASP A 262 9.53 4.81 17.24
CA ASP A 262 9.84 3.51 17.80
C ASP A 262 9.28 2.36 16.93
N PRO A 263 10.10 1.39 16.47
CA PRO A 263 9.67 0.28 15.62
C PRO A 263 8.53 -0.58 16.18
N LEU A 264 8.41 -0.68 17.50
CA LEU A 264 7.35 -1.44 18.17
C LEU A 264 6.00 -0.71 18.18
N SER A 265 6.03 0.63 18.26
CA SER A 265 4.82 1.46 18.46
C SER A 265 3.75 1.29 17.37
N PRO A 266 4.06 1.17 16.06
CA PRO A 266 3.05 0.91 15.03
C PRO A 266 2.26 -0.38 15.28
N PHE A 267 2.90 -1.46 15.72
CA PHE A 267 2.22 -2.74 15.97
C PHE A 267 1.35 -2.69 17.22
N LEU A 268 1.82 -2.03 18.28
CA LEU A 268 1.02 -1.80 19.49
C LEU A 268 -0.20 -0.92 19.20
N PHE A 269 -0.05 0.08 18.32
CA PHE A 269 -1.18 0.88 17.86
C PHE A 269 -2.22 0.04 17.12
N LEU A 270 -1.80 -0.91 16.27
CA LEU A 270 -2.74 -1.81 15.59
C LEU A 270 -3.53 -2.67 16.57
N ILE A 271 -2.92 -3.14 17.66
CA ILE A 271 -3.61 -3.90 18.71
C ILE A 271 -4.71 -3.03 19.36
N VAL A 272 -4.43 -1.76 19.63
CA VAL A 272 -5.42 -0.81 20.17
C VAL A 272 -6.53 -0.53 19.13
N ALA A 273 -6.16 -0.29 17.88
CA ALA A 273 -7.12 -0.01 16.79
C ALA A 273 -8.02 -1.22 16.47
N GLU A 274 -7.55 -2.44 16.70
CA GLU A 274 -8.38 -3.65 16.57
C GLU A 274 -9.59 -3.60 17.51
N GLY A 275 -9.50 -2.93 18.67
CA GLY A 275 -10.64 -2.69 19.55
C GLY A 275 -11.81 -2.00 18.83
N LEU A 276 -11.55 -0.99 17.99
CA LEU A 276 -12.58 -0.34 17.18
C LEU A 276 -13.15 -1.29 16.11
N THR A 277 -12.28 -2.07 15.47
CA THR A 277 -12.72 -3.03 14.45
C THR A 277 -13.64 -4.09 15.04
N VAL A 278 -13.32 -4.62 16.22
CA VAL A 278 -14.14 -5.63 16.89
C VAL A 278 -15.45 -5.03 17.40
N LEU A 279 -15.45 -3.80 17.91
CA LEU A 279 -16.68 -3.08 18.24
C LEU A 279 -17.61 -2.91 17.03
N MET A 280 -17.07 -2.49 15.88
CA MET A 280 -17.85 -2.38 14.64
C MET A 280 -18.37 -3.74 14.17
N ARG A 281 -17.56 -4.80 14.26
CA ARG A 281 -18.00 -6.16 13.92
C ARG A 281 -19.14 -6.61 14.82
N SER A 282 -19.02 -6.41 16.13
CA SER A 282 -20.09 -6.74 17.08
C SER A 282 -21.38 -5.98 16.78
N ALA A 283 -21.29 -4.71 16.38
CA ALA A 283 -22.47 -3.95 15.97
C ALA A 283 -23.13 -4.50 14.69
N VAL A 284 -22.33 -4.99 13.73
CA VAL A 284 -22.85 -5.65 12.51
C VAL A 284 -23.49 -7.00 12.86
N ASP A 285 -22.82 -7.82 13.66
CA ASP A 285 -23.30 -9.16 14.04
C ASP A 285 -24.61 -9.09 14.85
N SER A 286 -24.77 -8.02 15.64
CA SER A 286 -26.00 -7.72 16.39
C SER A 286 -27.09 -6.99 15.57
N ASN A 287 -26.91 -6.81 14.25
CA ASN A 287 -27.80 -6.05 13.36
C ASN A 287 -28.06 -4.59 13.80
N LEU A 288 -27.16 -3.99 14.57
CA LEU A 288 -27.21 -2.56 14.93
C LEU A 288 -26.59 -1.66 13.85
N PHE A 289 -25.73 -2.23 13.00
CA PHE A 289 -25.09 -1.53 11.89
C PHE A 289 -25.21 -2.33 10.59
N HIS A 290 -25.77 -1.68 9.56
CA HIS A 290 -25.93 -2.23 8.23
C HIS A 290 -24.85 -1.64 7.29
N GLY A 291 -23.81 -2.43 7.05
CA GLY A 291 -22.77 -2.08 6.07
C GLY A 291 -23.30 -2.07 4.63
N TYR A 292 -22.56 -1.49 3.71
CA TYR A 292 -22.99 -1.44 2.31
C TYR A 292 -22.99 -2.84 1.68
N LYS A 293 -24.18 -3.28 1.27
CA LYS A 293 -24.44 -4.62 0.73
C LYS A 293 -24.19 -4.67 -0.77
N VAL A 294 -23.13 -5.38 -1.17
CA VAL A 294 -22.78 -5.59 -2.59
C VAL A 294 -23.58 -6.74 -3.18
N SER A 295 -23.73 -7.82 -2.41
CA SER A 295 -24.53 -9.01 -2.73
C SER A 295 -25.03 -9.65 -1.44
N ASN A 296 -25.82 -10.72 -1.51
CA ASN A 296 -26.29 -11.45 -0.32
C ASN A 296 -25.14 -11.97 0.57
N ASN A 297 -23.97 -12.23 -0.02
CA ASN A 297 -22.84 -12.82 0.69
C ASN A 297 -21.66 -11.84 0.88
N ILE A 298 -21.77 -10.61 0.38
CA ILE A 298 -20.68 -9.64 0.39
C ILE A 298 -21.20 -8.29 0.88
N SER A 299 -20.76 -7.89 2.07
CA SER A 299 -21.00 -6.58 2.66
C SER A 299 -19.68 -5.96 3.13
N PHE A 300 -19.61 -4.63 3.08
CA PHE A 300 -18.45 -3.87 3.55
C PHE A 300 -18.91 -2.81 4.55
N HIS A 301 -18.31 -2.79 5.74
CA HIS A 301 -18.66 -1.85 6.81
C HIS A 301 -17.50 -0.94 7.21
N THR A 302 -16.25 -1.40 7.16
CA THR A 302 -15.09 -0.62 7.63
C THR A 302 -13.84 -0.93 6.83
N PHE A 303 -13.06 0.11 6.54
CA PHE A 303 -11.71 0.04 5.96
C PHE A 303 -10.75 0.82 6.85
N GLN A 304 -9.65 0.19 7.26
CA GLN A 304 -8.64 0.86 8.08
C GLN A 304 -7.24 0.73 7.49
N PHE A 305 -6.47 1.80 7.62
CA PHE A 305 -5.03 1.81 7.45
C PHE A 305 -4.42 2.62 8.60
N ALA A 306 -4.00 1.91 9.64
CA ALA A 306 -3.62 2.51 10.93
C ALA A 306 -4.76 3.39 11.46
N ASP A 307 -4.54 4.69 11.58
CA ASP A 307 -5.51 5.68 12.03
C ASP A 307 -6.50 6.13 10.95
N ASP A 308 -6.14 6.04 9.67
CA ASP A 308 -7.05 6.39 8.58
C ASP A 308 -8.19 5.35 8.48
N THR A 309 -9.37 5.70 8.99
CA THR A 309 -10.56 4.83 9.05
C THR A 309 -11.70 5.38 8.20
N ILE A 310 -12.28 4.53 7.36
CA ILE A 310 -13.52 4.79 6.62
C ILE A 310 -14.57 3.79 7.06
N ILE A 311 -15.72 4.29 7.52
CA ILE A 311 -16.92 3.50 7.79
C ILE A 311 -17.88 3.68 6.61
N VAL A 312 -18.47 2.59 6.13
CA VAL A 312 -19.38 2.57 4.98
C VAL A 312 -20.67 1.87 5.39
N GLY A 313 -21.81 2.49 5.12
CA GLY A 313 -23.11 1.93 5.49
C GLY A 313 -24.26 2.53 4.71
N GLU A 314 -25.44 1.98 4.94
CA GLU A 314 -26.73 2.49 4.45
C GLU A 314 -27.10 3.82 5.13
N ASP A 315 -27.96 4.61 4.48
CA ASP A 315 -28.38 5.95 4.87
C ASP A 315 -29.56 5.98 5.87
N ASN A 316 -29.39 5.29 7.00
CA ASN A 316 -30.40 5.24 8.05
C ASN A 316 -29.92 5.85 9.38
N TRP A 317 -30.88 6.26 10.22
CA TRP A 317 -30.58 6.85 11.53
C TRP A 317 -29.92 5.86 12.48
N ASP A 318 -30.27 4.58 12.40
CA ASP A 318 -29.69 3.52 13.24
C ASP A 318 -28.18 3.42 13.01
N ASN A 319 -27.73 3.44 11.76
CA ASN A 319 -26.32 3.45 11.38
C ASN A 319 -25.60 4.69 11.91
N LEU A 320 -26.21 5.88 11.84
CA LEU A 320 -25.62 7.11 12.36
C LEU A 320 -25.46 7.06 13.88
N TRP A 321 -26.50 6.58 14.58
CA TRP A 321 -26.47 6.37 16.02
C TRP A 321 -25.40 5.36 16.41
N THR A 322 -25.32 4.25 15.70
CA THR A 322 -24.34 3.19 15.94
C THR A 322 -22.92 3.69 15.67
N ILE A 323 -22.68 4.44 14.59
CA ILE A 323 -21.38 5.09 14.33
C ILE A 323 -20.99 5.97 15.52
N LYS A 324 -21.86 6.89 15.93
CA LYS A 324 -21.56 7.82 17.03
C LYS A 324 -21.32 7.07 18.34
N THR A 325 -22.12 6.05 18.62
CA THR A 325 -22.05 5.25 19.86
C THR A 325 -20.77 4.43 19.92
N VAL A 326 -20.43 3.70 18.85
CA VAL A 326 -19.21 2.90 18.76
C VAL A 326 -17.97 3.78 18.88
N LEU A 327 -17.94 4.90 18.16
CA LEU A 327 -16.83 5.84 18.19
C LEU A 327 -16.62 6.46 19.58
N ARG A 328 -17.70 6.90 20.24
CA ARG A 328 -17.62 7.43 21.61
C ARG A 328 -17.25 6.37 22.64
N SER A 329 -17.80 5.16 22.50
CA SER A 329 -17.43 4.03 23.37
C SER A 329 -15.96 3.69 23.21
N PHE A 330 -15.45 3.67 21.98
CA PHE A 330 -14.04 3.45 21.69
C PHE A 330 -13.14 4.54 22.29
N GLU A 331 -13.53 5.81 22.18
CA GLU A 331 -12.82 6.93 22.82
C GLU A 331 -12.74 6.77 24.35
N LEU A 332 -13.84 6.35 24.99
CA LEU A 332 -13.91 6.16 26.44
C LEU A 332 -12.97 5.03 26.91
N VAL A 333 -12.98 3.88 26.23
CA VAL A 333 -12.16 2.71 26.61
C VAL A 333 -10.68 2.91 26.27
N SER A 334 -10.37 3.43 25.07
CA SER A 334 -8.99 3.46 24.55
C SER A 334 -8.21 4.72 24.86
N GLY A 335 -8.90 5.81 25.18
CA GLY A 335 -8.32 7.15 25.29
C GLY A 335 -8.05 7.84 23.93
N LEU A 336 -8.28 7.16 22.80
CA LEU A 336 -8.14 7.75 21.47
C LEU A 336 -9.31 8.68 21.18
N LYS A 337 -9.05 9.98 21.30
CA LYS A 337 -10.06 11.01 21.04
C LYS A 337 -10.32 11.18 19.55
N ILE A 338 -11.59 11.28 19.20
CA ILE A 338 -12.04 11.46 17.81
C ILE A 338 -12.31 12.93 17.56
N ASN A 339 -11.76 13.44 16.46
CA ASN A 339 -12.03 14.79 16.01
C ASN A 339 -13.22 14.78 15.04
N PHE A 340 -14.43 14.88 15.57
CA PHE A 340 -15.64 14.92 14.75
C PHE A 340 -15.66 16.12 13.78
N TYR A 341 -15.13 17.27 14.20
CA TYR A 341 -15.04 18.47 13.36
C TYR A 341 -14.15 18.27 12.11
N LYS A 342 -13.03 17.54 12.24
CA LYS A 342 -12.14 17.21 11.12
C LYS A 342 -12.57 15.96 10.36
N SER A 343 -13.38 15.11 10.98
CA SER A 343 -14.00 13.97 10.32
C SER A 343 -14.93 14.47 9.21
N LYS A 344 -15.10 13.67 8.17
CA LYS A 344 -15.84 14.05 6.96
C LYS A 344 -16.91 13.03 6.62
N LEU A 345 -18.08 13.52 6.27
CA LEU A 345 -19.19 12.71 5.77
C LEU A 345 -19.31 12.90 4.26
N TYR A 346 -19.45 11.80 3.53
CA TYR A 346 -19.66 11.78 2.08
C TYR A 346 -20.92 10.99 1.76
N ASP A 347 -21.69 11.47 0.79
CA ASP A 347 -22.94 10.87 0.36
C ASP A 347 -22.85 10.27 -1.06
N ILE A 348 -23.72 9.29 -1.31
CA ILE A 348 -24.07 8.80 -2.64
C ILE A 348 -25.59 8.70 -2.71
N ASN A 349 -26.21 9.56 -3.52
CA ASN A 349 -27.65 9.62 -3.79
C ASN A 349 -28.53 9.83 -2.55
N ILE A 350 -28.03 10.49 -1.51
CA ILE A 350 -28.79 10.73 -0.27
C ILE A 350 -29.54 12.05 -0.35
N GLU A 351 -30.71 12.11 0.28
CA GLU A 351 -31.50 13.34 0.34
C GLU A 351 -30.80 14.42 1.18
N GLU A 352 -30.78 15.65 0.66
CA GLU A 352 -30.00 16.75 1.26
C GLU A 352 -30.42 17.07 2.70
N HIS A 353 -31.71 16.93 3.03
CA HIS A 353 -32.20 17.18 4.38
C HIS A 353 -31.66 16.16 5.39
N PHE A 354 -31.62 14.87 5.02
CA PHE A 354 -31.05 13.82 5.85
C PHE A 354 -29.55 14.03 6.02
N LEU A 355 -28.84 14.43 4.95
CA LEU A 355 -27.41 14.69 4.99
C LEU A 355 -27.05 15.85 5.93
N ARG A 356 -27.82 16.96 5.89
CA ARG A 356 -27.66 18.11 6.80
C ARG A 356 -27.95 17.71 8.26
N ALA A 357 -28.99 16.92 8.49
CA ALA A 357 -29.31 16.40 9.82
C ALA A 357 -28.19 15.48 10.35
N SER A 358 -27.67 14.60 9.49
CA SER A 358 -26.55 13.68 9.81
C SER A 358 -25.27 14.43 10.18
N SER A 359 -24.91 15.44 9.40
CA SER A 359 -23.77 16.32 9.67
C SER A 359 -23.89 17.06 10.99
N SER A 360 -25.08 17.58 11.29
CA SER A 360 -25.38 18.25 12.55
C SER A 360 -25.31 17.29 13.74
N PHE A 361 -25.83 16.06 13.57
CA PHE A 361 -25.80 15.02 14.60
C PHE A 361 -24.37 14.54 14.89
N LEU A 362 -23.55 14.31 13.87
CA LEU A 362 -22.17 13.86 14.05
C LEU A 362 -21.20 15.00 14.40
N HIS A 363 -21.61 16.26 14.22
CA HIS A 363 -20.75 17.45 14.34
C HIS A 363 -19.56 17.42 13.36
N CYS A 364 -19.81 17.03 12.12
CA CYS A 364 -18.81 16.89 11.06
C CYS A 364 -19.21 17.63 9.78
N GLU A 365 -18.24 17.99 8.95
CA GLU A 365 -18.50 18.64 7.66
C GLU A 365 -18.86 17.60 6.58
N VAL A 366 -19.78 17.98 5.69
CA VAL A 366 -20.11 17.21 4.49
C VAL A 366 -19.20 17.63 3.35
N GLU A 367 -18.56 16.67 2.69
CA GLU A 367 -17.72 16.90 1.52
C GLU A 367 -18.19 16.03 0.35
N SER A 368 -17.98 16.50 -0.87
CA SER A 368 -18.41 15.78 -2.08
C SER A 368 -17.36 14.77 -2.56
N ILE A 369 -17.82 13.67 -3.18
CA ILE A 369 -16.95 12.72 -3.87
C ILE A 369 -16.56 13.33 -5.23
N PRO A 370 -15.27 13.43 -5.58
CA PRO A 370 -14.14 12.64 -5.07
C PRO A 370 -13.38 13.24 -3.89
N PHE A 371 -12.81 12.38 -3.04
CA PHE A 371 -11.99 12.78 -1.89
C PHE A 371 -10.65 12.04 -1.85
N ARG A 372 -9.71 12.54 -1.05
CA ARG A 372 -8.39 11.90 -0.87
C ARG A 372 -8.44 10.86 0.24
N PHE A 373 -8.12 9.62 -0.13
CA PHE A 373 -7.90 8.52 0.80
C PHE A 373 -6.51 7.93 0.58
N LEU A 374 -5.69 7.89 1.64
CA LEU A 374 -4.31 7.43 1.60
C LEU A 374 -3.49 8.07 0.48
N GLY A 375 -3.76 9.34 0.14
CA GLY A 375 -3.09 10.08 -0.93
C GLY A 375 -3.64 9.90 -2.35
N ILE A 376 -4.58 8.97 -2.57
CA ILE A 376 -5.24 8.75 -3.87
C ILE A 376 -6.61 9.47 -3.90
N PRO A 377 -6.96 10.19 -4.98
CA PRO A 377 -8.29 10.79 -5.13
C PRO A 377 -9.32 9.72 -5.54
N VAL A 378 -9.97 9.08 -4.57
CA VAL A 378 -10.97 8.02 -4.80
C VAL A 378 -12.27 8.56 -5.37
N GLY A 379 -12.90 7.79 -6.26
CA GLY A 379 -14.13 8.22 -6.96
C GLY A 379 -13.91 9.29 -8.04
N SER A 380 -12.66 9.67 -8.31
CA SER A 380 -12.31 10.64 -9.34
C SER A 380 -12.26 10.00 -10.73
N ASN A 381 -12.35 10.82 -11.77
CA ASN A 381 -12.13 10.35 -13.14
C ASN A 381 -10.65 10.55 -13.52
N PRO A 382 -9.84 9.46 -13.62
CA PRO A 382 -8.41 9.58 -13.93
C PRO A 382 -8.14 10.08 -15.35
N ARG A 383 -9.14 10.10 -16.24
CA ARG A 383 -8.99 10.62 -17.61
C ARG A 383 -8.95 12.15 -17.66
N ARG A 384 -9.40 12.84 -16.61
CA ARG A 384 -9.42 14.30 -16.55
C ARG A 384 -8.05 14.82 -16.13
N ARG A 385 -7.52 15.83 -16.84
CA ARG A 385 -6.28 16.54 -16.49
C ARG A 385 -6.34 17.12 -15.07
N ALA A 386 -7.50 17.59 -14.64
CA ALA A 386 -7.74 18.16 -13.31
C ALA A 386 -7.31 17.23 -12.16
N THR A 387 -7.54 15.92 -12.31
CA THR A 387 -7.16 14.89 -11.33
C THR A 387 -5.64 14.85 -11.08
N TRP A 388 -4.85 15.24 -12.07
CA TRP A 388 -3.38 15.16 -12.05
C TRP A 388 -2.70 16.49 -11.74
N LEU A 389 -3.45 17.62 -11.72
CA LEU A 389 -2.90 18.95 -11.44
C LEU A 389 -2.06 19.00 -10.16
N PRO A 390 -2.47 18.41 -9.02
CA PRO A 390 -1.66 18.47 -7.79
C PRO A 390 -0.27 17.82 -7.94
N ILE A 391 -0.14 16.80 -8.78
CA ILE A 391 1.14 16.11 -9.04
C ILE A 391 2.00 16.98 -9.95
N VAL A 392 1.40 17.57 -10.98
CA VAL A 392 2.07 18.51 -11.89
C VAL A 392 2.61 19.70 -11.10
N GLU A 393 1.79 20.30 -10.23
CA GLU A 393 2.19 21.41 -9.36
C GLU A 393 3.26 21.01 -8.35
N SER A 394 3.18 19.80 -7.79
CA SER A 394 4.21 19.27 -6.88
C SER A 394 5.55 19.12 -7.58
N MET A 395 5.58 18.60 -8.82
CA MET A 395 6.80 18.55 -9.64
C MET A 395 7.36 19.96 -9.87
N LYS A 396 6.48 20.90 -10.24
CA LYS A 396 6.85 22.31 -10.46
C LYS A 396 7.46 22.94 -9.21
N LYS A 397 6.82 22.79 -8.04
CA LYS A 397 7.28 23.33 -6.75
C LYS A 397 8.63 22.75 -6.33
N ARG A 398 8.87 21.45 -6.55
CA ARG A 398 10.16 20.81 -6.23
C ARG A 398 11.33 21.30 -7.09
N LEU A 399 11.02 21.80 -8.29
CA LEU A 399 11.98 22.37 -9.24
C LEU A 399 12.22 23.87 -9.06
N CYS A 400 11.57 24.51 -8.10
CA CYS A 400 11.79 25.93 -7.78
C CYS A 400 13.17 26.20 -7.15
N VAL A 401 13.97 25.16 -6.89
CA VAL A 401 15.36 25.29 -6.45
C VAL A 401 16.25 25.40 -7.69
N ASP A 402 17.10 26.42 -7.75
CA ASP A 402 17.91 26.74 -8.93
C ASP A 402 18.87 25.59 -9.33
N GLY A 403 18.52 24.88 -10.39
CA GLY A 403 19.32 23.79 -10.97
C GLY A 403 20.47 24.29 -11.83
N ARG A 404 20.68 25.62 -11.95
CA ARG A 404 21.87 26.20 -12.60
C ARG A 404 23.17 25.77 -11.92
N ASN A 405 23.14 25.55 -10.61
CA ASN A 405 24.29 25.11 -9.81
C ASN A 405 24.54 23.59 -9.84
N LEU A 406 23.76 22.83 -10.61
CA LEU A 406 23.87 21.38 -10.73
C LEU A 406 24.44 20.98 -12.09
N SER A 407 25.29 19.96 -12.09
CA SER A 407 25.76 19.35 -13.34
C SER A 407 24.62 18.62 -14.06
N ILE A 408 24.83 18.29 -15.34
CA ILE A 408 23.87 17.45 -16.10
C ILE A 408 23.64 16.11 -15.38
N GLY A 409 24.68 15.52 -14.78
CA GLY A 409 24.56 14.31 -13.97
C GLY A 409 23.73 14.49 -12.70
N GLY A 410 23.93 15.60 -11.98
CA GLY A 410 23.11 15.98 -10.83
C GLY A 410 21.63 16.14 -11.20
N ARG A 411 21.36 16.77 -12.35
CA ARG A 411 19.98 16.91 -12.87
C ARG A 411 19.35 15.58 -13.23
N VAL A 412 20.06 14.70 -13.94
CA VAL A 412 19.58 13.34 -14.26
C VAL A 412 19.26 12.56 -12.98
N THR A 413 20.13 12.68 -11.97
CA THR A 413 19.94 12.05 -10.66
C THR A 413 18.65 12.55 -9.98
N LEU A 414 18.44 13.87 -9.93
CA LEU A 414 17.20 14.44 -9.39
C LEU A 414 15.96 14.05 -10.20
N ILE A 415 16.05 13.96 -11.52
CA ILE A 415 14.93 13.49 -12.36
C ILE A 415 14.56 12.05 -11.98
N ASN A 416 15.55 11.18 -11.83
CA ASN A 416 15.31 9.76 -11.56
C ASN A 416 14.83 9.49 -10.13
N PHE A 417 15.40 10.16 -9.13
CA PHE A 417 15.09 9.88 -7.72
C PHE A 417 14.01 10.78 -7.13
N VAL A 418 13.90 12.04 -7.58
CA VAL A 418 12.93 13.02 -7.04
C VAL A 418 11.74 13.18 -7.97
N LEU A 419 11.94 13.54 -9.24
CA LEU A 419 10.79 13.82 -10.11
C LEU A 419 10.01 12.55 -10.45
N SER A 420 10.71 11.48 -10.84
CA SER A 420 10.06 10.22 -11.23
C SER A 420 9.39 9.48 -10.06
N SER A 421 9.71 9.84 -8.81
CA SER A 421 9.08 9.26 -7.62
C SER A 421 7.81 9.98 -7.19
N LEU A 422 7.61 11.25 -7.56
CA LEU A 422 6.38 12.02 -7.27
C LEU A 422 5.10 11.41 -7.86
N PRO A 423 5.04 11.04 -9.16
CA PRO A 423 3.84 10.45 -9.74
C PRO A 423 3.72 8.96 -9.41
N LEU A 424 4.77 8.31 -8.90
CA LEU A 424 4.85 6.85 -8.70
C LEU A 424 3.63 6.31 -7.97
N TYR A 425 3.24 6.98 -6.88
CA TYR A 425 2.12 6.52 -6.06
C TYR A 425 0.79 6.55 -6.83
N CYS A 426 0.47 7.65 -7.53
CA CYS A 426 -0.72 7.72 -8.36
C CYS A 426 -0.64 6.84 -9.62
N PHE A 427 0.55 6.71 -10.24
CA PHE A 427 0.79 5.81 -11.37
C PHE A 427 0.63 4.34 -11.00
N SER A 428 0.85 3.99 -9.73
CA SER A 428 0.62 2.63 -9.25
C SER A 428 -0.85 2.27 -9.15
N PHE A 429 -1.76 3.24 -9.25
CA PHE A 429 -3.21 3.01 -9.15
C PHE A 429 -3.98 3.42 -10.40
N TYR A 430 -3.67 4.56 -11.02
CA TYR A 430 -4.39 5.06 -12.20
C TYR A 430 -3.53 5.08 -13.46
N LYS A 431 -4.17 4.84 -14.61
CA LYS A 431 -3.58 5.08 -15.93
C LYS A 431 -3.61 6.57 -16.24
N ALA A 432 -2.44 7.15 -16.44
CA ALA A 432 -2.30 8.56 -16.74
C ALA A 432 -2.67 8.83 -18.22
N PRO A 433 -3.45 9.88 -18.51
CA PRO A 433 -3.69 10.32 -19.88
C PRO A 433 -2.40 10.74 -20.58
N VAL A 434 -2.31 10.50 -21.88
CA VAL A 434 -1.15 10.88 -22.71
C VAL A 434 -0.82 12.37 -22.58
N CYS A 435 -1.83 13.25 -22.48
CA CYS A 435 -1.60 14.68 -22.29
C CYS A 435 -0.90 15.00 -20.96
N VAL A 436 -1.26 14.30 -19.87
CA VAL A 436 -0.61 14.45 -18.57
C VAL A 436 0.82 13.92 -18.63
N ILE A 437 1.05 12.75 -19.26
CA ILE A 437 2.41 12.23 -19.45
C ILE A 437 3.28 13.24 -20.21
N LYS A 438 2.75 13.83 -21.30
CA LYS A 438 3.44 14.88 -22.06
C LYS A 438 3.76 16.11 -21.21
N ASP A 439 2.85 16.53 -20.34
CA ASP A 439 3.09 17.64 -19.39
C ASP A 439 4.24 17.32 -18.42
N LEU A 440 4.25 16.14 -17.81
CA LEU A 440 5.31 15.72 -16.87
C LEU A 440 6.67 15.57 -17.58
N VAL A 441 6.68 14.96 -18.77
CA VAL A 441 7.88 14.83 -19.60
C VAL A 441 8.42 16.21 -20.01
N SER A 442 7.53 17.16 -20.36
CA SER A 442 7.92 18.54 -20.68
C SER A 442 8.65 19.21 -19.50
N ILE A 443 8.14 19.01 -18.27
CA ILE A 443 8.81 19.51 -17.06
C ILE A 443 10.19 18.87 -16.88
N GLN A 444 10.32 17.55 -17.04
CA GLN A 444 11.60 16.84 -16.94
C GLN A 444 12.61 17.32 -18.00
N ARG A 445 12.15 17.52 -19.25
CA ARG A 445 12.97 18.01 -20.37
C ARG A 445 13.48 19.41 -20.13
N ASN A 446 12.60 20.33 -19.73
CA ASN A 446 12.97 21.71 -19.43
C ASN A 446 13.97 21.77 -18.29
N PHE A 447 13.80 20.95 -17.26
CA PHE A 447 14.76 20.89 -16.15
C PHE A 447 16.13 20.34 -16.57
N LEU A 448 16.16 19.25 -17.36
CA LEU A 448 17.42 18.64 -17.81
C LEU A 448 18.28 19.64 -18.60
N TRP A 449 17.70 20.29 -19.60
CA TRP A 449 18.43 21.18 -20.51
C TRP A 449 18.53 22.61 -20.00
N GLY A 450 17.43 23.17 -19.49
CA GLY A 450 17.33 24.56 -19.04
C GLY A 450 17.80 24.83 -17.61
N GLY A 451 17.93 23.81 -16.76
CA GLY A 451 18.35 23.98 -15.36
C GLY A 451 17.34 24.71 -14.46
N GLY A 452 16.17 25.08 -14.99
CA GLY A 452 15.11 25.82 -14.30
C GLY A 452 13.93 26.09 -15.23
N MET A 453 12.88 26.73 -14.73
CA MET A 453 11.66 27.02 -15.50
C MET A 453 11.79 28.19 -16.49
N GLU A 454 12.73 29.10 -16.25
CA GLU A 454 12.81 30.38 -16.96
C GLU A 454 13.58 30.31 -18.28
N SER A 455 14.44 29.30 -18.48
CA SER A 455 15.21 29.16 -19.72
C SER A 455 14.78 27.93 -20.51
N ARG A 456 14.09 28.14 -21.64
CA ARG A 456 13.86 27.09 -22.64
C ARG A 456 15.13 26.92 -23.46
N LYS A 457 15.88 25.84 -23.26
CA LYS A 457 17.01 25.46 -24.10
C LYS A 457 16.62 24.39 -25.12
N VAL A 458 17.28 24.41 -26.27
CA VAL A 458 17.07 23.43 -27.34
C VAL A 458 17.39 22.01 -26.84
N CYS A 459 16.47 21.08 -27.07
CA CYS A 459 16.64 19.66 -26.78
C CYS A 459 17.36 18.98 -27.95
N TRP A 460 18.66 18.72 -27.84
CA TRP A 460 19.48 18.17 -28.93
C TRP A 460 19.28 16.66 -29.18
N VAL A 461 18.74 15.93 -28.21
CA VAL A 461 18.58 14.47 -28.28
C VAL A 461 17.12 14.09 -28.07
N SER A 462 16.64 13.10 -28.82
CA SER A 462 15.28 12.56 -28.67
C SER A 462 15.06 12.02 -27.26
N TRP A 463 13.85 12.20 -26.74
CA TRP A 463 13.53 11.78 -25.38
C TRP A 463 13.57 10.25 -25.24
N ASP A 464 13.19 9.52 -26.28
CA ASP A 464 13.22 8.05 -26.28
C ASP A 464 14.65 7.51 -26.16
N ARG A 465 15.62 8.14 -26.85
CA ARG A 465 17.04 7.79 -26.71
C ARG A 465 17.57 8.13 -25.31
N ILE A 466 17.15 9.26 -24.74
CA ILE A 466 17.50 9.64 -23.36
C ILE A 466 16.97 8.60 -22.35
N CYS A 467 15.78 8.04 -22.60
CA CYS A 467 15.16 7.07 -21.71
C CYS A 467 15.77 5.66 -21.78
N GLN A 468 16.65 5.39 -22.75
CA GLN A 468 17.33 4.10 -22.85
C GLN A 468 18.31 3.89 -21.67
N PRO A 469 18.62 2.63 -21.33
CA PRO A 469 19.69 2.29 -20.40
C PRO A 469 21.03 2.91 -20.82
N LYS A 470 21.91 3.14 -19.84
CA LYS A 470 23.25 3.69 -20.09
C LYS A 470 24.07 2.80 -21.03
N ASP A 471 23.90 1.48 -20.92
CA ASP A 471 24.59 0.49 -21.75
C ASP A 471 24.14 0.55 -23.22
N LYS A 472 22.93 1.06 -23.48
CA LYS A 472 22.39 1.31 -24.83
C LYS A 472 22.59 2.76 -25.28
N GLY A 473 23.44 3.53 -24.60
CA GLY A 473 23.77 4.92 -24.94
C GLY A 473 22.75 5.97 -24.50
N GLY A 474 21.82 5.64 -23.61
CA GLY A 474 20.89 6.59 -22.99
C GLY A 474 21.37 7.14 -21.64
N LEU A 475 20.52 7.94 -20.97
CA LEU A 475 20.82 8.50 -19.64
C LEU A 475 20.16 7.70 -18.50
N GLY A 476 19.41 6.65 -18.82
CA GLY A 476 18.66 5.86 -17.85
C GLY A 476 17.50 6.64 -17.21
N ILE A 477 16.92 7.62 -17.91
CA ILE A 477 15.72 8.30 -17.44
C ILE A 477 14.50 7.40 -17.67
N LYS A 478 13.61 7.27 -16.69
CA LYS A 478 12.42 6.43 -16.86
C LYS A 478 11.45 7.06 -17.86
N ASN A 479 11.16 6.36 -18.94
CA ASN A 479 9.97 6.64 -19.76
C ASN A 479 8.71 6.46 -18.89
N LEU A 480 7.99 7.56 -18.65
CA LEU A 480 6.86 7.62 -17.72
C LEU A 480 5.63 6.81 -18.17
N GLU A 481 5.44 6.62 -19.47
CA GLU A 481 4.33 5.82 -20.02
C GLU A 481 4.53 4.33 -19.77
N HIS A 482 5.71 3.82 -20.12
CA HIS A 482 6.12 2.45 -19.80
C HIS A 482 6.18 2.23 -18.28
N PHE A 483 6.57 3.25 -17.52
CA PHE A 483 6.62 3.17 -16.07
C PHE A 483 5.23 3.08 -15.44
N ASN A 484 4.26 3.88 -15.90
CA ASN A 484 2.87 3.77 -15.46
C ASN A 484 2.27 2.42 -15.83
N SER A 485 2.49 1.96 -17.06
CA SER A 485 2.01 0.65 -17.53
C SER A 485 2.59 -0.51 -16.71
N SER A 486 3.91 -0.57 -16.53
CA SER A 486 4.55 -1.61 -15.71
C SER A 486 4.09 -1.60 -14.25
N LEU A 487 3.83 -0.43 -13.65
CA LEU A 487 3.27 -0.32 -12.31
C LEU A 487 1.84 -0.88 -12.22
N LEU A 488 0.98 -0.58 -13.20
CA LEU A 488 -0.39 -1.08 -13.25
C LEU A 488 -0.47 -2.58 -13.51
N CYS A 489 0.49 -3.16 -14.26
CA CYS A 489 0.58 -4.61 -14.45
C CYS A 489 0.72 -5.39 -13.12
N LYS A 490 1.22 -4.74 -12.06
CA LYS A 490 1.22 -5.31 -10.71
C LYS A 490 -0.19 -5.70 -10.28
N TRP A 491 -1.22 -4.91 -10.60
CA TRP A 491 -2.60 -5.25 -10.27
C TRP A 491 -3.12 -6.45 -11.07
N LYS A 492 -2.78 -6.56 -12.37
CA LYS A 492 -3.12 -7.76 -13.16
C LYS A 492 -2.52 -9.01 -12.54
N TRP A 493 -1.24 -8.96 -12.19
CA TRP A 493 -0.55 -10.07 -11.53
C TRP A 493 -1.19 -10.43 -10.18
N ARG A 494 -1.51 -9.43 -9.36
CA ARG A 494 -2.17 -9.65 -8.06
C ARG A 494 -3.55 -10.27 -8.19
N CYS A 495 -4.34 -9.90 -9.20
CA CYS A 495 -5.64 -10.53 -9.44
C CYS A 495 -5.51 -12.04 -9.68
N LEU A 496 -4.41 -12.48 -10.30
CA LEU A 496 -4.15 -13.90 -10.57
C LEU A 496 -3.67 -14.67 -9.33
N ILE A 497 -2.94 -14.04 -8.41
CA ILE A 497 -2.24 -14.75 -7.31
C ILE A 497 -2.84 -14.53 -5.93
N ASP A 498 -3.27 -13.31 -5.61
CA ASP A 498 -3.80 -13.04 -4.27
C ASP A 498 -5.11 -13.82 -4.12
N THR A 499 -5.27 -14.72 -3.16
CA THR A 499 -6.49 -15.55 -3.03
C THR A 499 -7.50 -14.97 -2.03
N ASN A 500 -7.00 -14.38 -0.94
CA ASN A 500 -7.82 -14.06 0.24
C ASN A 500 -8.07 -12.56 0.48
N ALA A 501 -7.90 -11.72 -0.55
CA ALA A 501 -8.02 -10.27 -0.40
C ALA A 501 -9.48 -9.78 -0.53
N PRO A 502 -9.99 -8.91 0.37
CA PRO A 502 -11.38 -8.43 0.32
C PRO A 502 -11.76 -7.74 -0.99
N TRP A 503 -10.85 -6.94 -1.57
CA TRP A 503 -11.07 -6.28 -2.86
C TRP A 503 -11.19 -7.29 -4.01
N LYS A 504 -10.60 -8.48 -3.88
CA LYS A 504 -10.67 -9.51 -4.93
C LYS A 504 -12.06 -10.09 -5.03
N ASN A 505 -12.72 -10.36 -3.92
CA ASN A 505 -14.10 -10.84 -3.88
C ASN A 505 -15.05 -9.84 -4.54
N LEU A 506 -14.85 -8.54 -4.28
CA LEU A 506 -15.60 -7.47 -4.94
C LEU A 506 -15.38 -7.46 -6.46
N LEU A 507 -14.12 -7.56 -6.91
CA LEU A 507 -13.80 -7.58 -8.34
C LEU A 507 -14.33 -8.85 -9.03
N ASN A 508 -14.19 -10.03 -8.41
CA ASN A 508 -14.72 -11.29 -8.91
C ASN A 508 -16.24 -11.22 -9.08
N PHE A 509 -16.94 -10.69 -8.07
CA PHE A 509 -18.39 -10.48 -8.15
C PHE A 509 -18.78 -9.54 -9.31
N ARG A 510 -17.99 -8.49 -9.55
CA ARG A 510 -18.30 -7.50 -10.59
C ARG A 510 -17.91 -7.93 -12.01
N TYR A 511 -16.83 -8.70 -12.16
CA TYR A 511 -16.16 -8.91 -13.46
C TYR A 511 -15.85 -10.38 -13.80
N GLY A 512 -16.20 -11.33 -12.93
CA GLY A 512 -15.99 -12.76 -13.17
C GLY A 512 -14.52 -13.20 -13.08
N SER A 513 -14.15 -14.22 -13.85
CA SER A 513 -12.84 -14.90 -13.76
C SER A 513 -11.70 -14.06 -14.34
N PHE A 514 -10.69 -13.78 -13.51
CA PHE A 514 -9.50 -13.02 -13.95
C PHE A 514 -8.60 -13.78 -14.92
N ALA A 515 -8.45 -15.09 -14.76
CA ALA A 515 -7.68 -15.91 -15.69
C ALA A 515 -8.31 -15.85 -17.10
N GLY A 516 -9.65 -15.97 -17.16
CA GLY A 516 -10.43 -15.72 -18.37
C GLY A 516 -10.12 -14.37 -19.00
N ASN A 517 -10.28 -13.32 -18.19
CA ASN A 517 -10.13 -11.94 -18.62
C ASN A 517 -8.72 -11.60 -19.14
N PHE A 518 -7.68 -12.04 -18.43
CA PHE A 518 -6.32 -11.57 -18.66
C PHE A 518 -5.43 -12.50 -19.47
N LEU A 519 -5.69 -13.81 -19.45
CA LEU A 519 -4.87 -14.80 -20.16
C LEU A 519 -5.53 -15.23 -21.47
N TYR A 520 -6.86 -15.43 -21.46
CA TYR A 520 -7.59 -15.92 -22.64
C TYR A 520 -8.28 -14.80 -23.43
N GLY A 521 -8.39 -13.60 -22.85
CA GLY A 521 -9.18 -12.51 -23.43
C GLY A 521 -10.69 -12.77 -23.44
N GLU A 522 -11.15 -13.75 -22.65
CA GLU A 522 -12.57 -14.07 -22.47
C GLU A 522 -13.14 -13.15 -21.39
N GLY A 523 -14.22 -12.41 -21.68
CA GLY A 523 -14.81 -11.43 -20.74
C GLY A 523 -14.76 -9.97 -21.21
N SER A 524 -14.64 -9.74 -22.53
CA SER A 524 -14.92 -8.44 -23.15
C SER A 524 -16.40 -8.04 -23.05
N GLU A 525 -17.29 -9.01 -22.86
CA GLU A 525 -18.71 -8.82 -22.61
C GLU A 525 -18.91 -8.06 -21.29
N GLY A 526 -19.57 -6.89 -21.36
CA GLY A 526 -19.81 -6.05 -20.18
C GLY A 526 -18.70 -5.04 -19.86
N LEU A 527 -17.58 -5.00 -20.60
CA LEU A 527 -16.50 -4.03 -20.37
C LEU A 527 -16.96 -2.56 -20.52
N LYS A 528 -18.00 -2.31 -21.36
CA LYS A 528 -18.64 -0.99 -21.49
C LYS A 528 -19.22 -0.49 -20.16
N ASN A 529 -19.74 -1.40 -19.34
CA ASN A 529 -20.36 -1.13 -18.05
C ASN A 529 -19.39 -1.35 -16.86
N ALA A 530 -18.10 -1.54 -17.13
CA ALA A 530 -17.08 -1.67 -16.10
C ALA A 530 -16.56 -0.31 -15.59
N SER A 531 -15.95 -0.31 -14.40
CA SER A 531 -15.29 0.89 -13.85
C SER A 531 -14.17 1.37 -14.76
N ILE A 532 -13.88 2.68 -14.75
CA ILE A 532 -12.78 3.26 -15.56
C ILE A 532 -11.48 2.52 -15.24
N TRP A 533 -11.23 2.31 -13.94
CA TRP A 533 -10.08 1.58 -13.45
C TRP A 533 -9.99 0.16 -14.04
N TRP A 534 -11.08 -0.61 -13.99
CA TRP A 534 -11.09 -1.98 -14.52
C TRP A 534 -10.82 -2.02 -16.02
N ARG A 535 -11.41 -1.11 -16.80
CA ARG A 535 -11.17 -1.02 -18.25
C ARG A 535 -9.70 -0.73 -18.56
N ASP A 536 -9.08 0.14 -17.78
CA ASP A 536 -7.67 0.49 -17.96
C ASP A 536 -6.76 -0.71 -17.61
N ILE A 537 -7.06 -1.47 -16.55
CA ILE A 537 -6.31 -2.69 -16.16
C ILE A 537 -6.52 -3.83 -17.18
N TYR A 538 -7.75 -4.02 -17.67
CA TYR A 538 -8.08 -5.05 -18.64
C TYR A 538 -7.37 -4.81 -19.98
N SER A 539 -7.46 -3.59 -20.51
CA SER A 539 -6.85 -3.24 -21.80
C SER A 539 -5.32 -3.29 -21.79
N LEU A 540 -4.70 -3.10 -20.62
CA LEU A 540 -3.26 -3.04 -20.48
C LEU A 540 -2.59 -4.39 -20.79
N GLY A 541 -1.72 -4.42 -21.81
CA GLY A 541 -1.01 -5.62 -22.22
C GLY A 541 -1.90 -6.77 -22.67
N GLY A 542 -3.16 -6.49 -23.02
CA GLY A 542 -4.09 -7.43 -23.65
C GLY A 542 -3.95 -7.47 -25.18
N VAL A 543 -4.92 -8.05 -25.87
CA VAL A 543 -4.87 -8.32 -27.33
C VAL A 543 -4.58 -7.05 -28.16
N GLY A 544 -5.23 -5.93 -27.85
CA GLY A 544 -5.00 -4.65 -28.55
C GLY A 544 -3.59 -4.07 -28.35
N ASP A 545 -2.85 -4.59 -27.38
CA ASP A 545 -1.45 -4.27 -27.10
C ASP A 545 -0.56 -5.50 -27.36
N GLY A 546 -0.92 -6.38 -28.29
CA GLY A 546 -0.12 -7.56 -28.69
C GLY A 546 0.00 -8.66 -27.62
N ASN A 547 -0.88 -8.66 -26.61
CA ASN A 547 -0.96 -9.64 -25.53
C ASN A 547 0.38 -9.94 -24.81
N TRP A 548 1.25 -8.92 -24.70
CA TRP A 548 2.58 -9.11 -24.12
C TRP A 548 2.51 -9.54 -22.64
N PHE A 549 1.44 -9.20 -21.92
CA PHE A 549 1.32 -9.61 -20.52
C PHE A 549 1.03 -11.10 -20.40
N GLY A 550 0.01 -11.60 -21.11
CA GLY A 550 -0.38 -13.01 -21.07
C GLY A 550 0.70 -13.95 -21.60
N THR A 551 1.40 -13.55 -22.68
CA THR A 551 2.50 -14.33 -23.27
C THR A 551 3.68 -14.56 -22.33
N ASN A 552 3.88 -13.65 -21.36
CA ASN A 552 4.95 -13.70 -20.36
C ASN A 552 4.54 -14.40 -19.04
N ILE A 553 3.36 -15.01 -19.00
CA ILE A 553 2.87 -15.79 -17.86
C ILE A 553 2.86 -17.26 -18.22
N SER A 554 3.36 -18.08 -17.30
CA SER A 554 3.22 -19.53 -17.30
C SER A 554 2.62 -19.98 -15.98
N SER A 555 2.12 -21.20 -15.95
CA SER A 555 1.58 -21.84 -14.76
C SER A 555 2.45 -23.04 -14.41
N VAL A 556 2.62 -23.28 -13.12
CA VAL A 556 3.32 -24.44 -12.57
C VAL A 556 2.26 -25.34 -11.97
N LEU A 557 2.13 -26.53 -12.53
CA LEU A 557 1.12 -27.51 -12.12
C LEU A 557 1.36 -27.96 -10.67
N GLY A 558 0.33 -27.80 -9.85
CA GLY A 558 0.18 -28.42 -8.54
C GLY A 558 -1.03 -29.36 -8.59
N ASP A 559 -2.10 -29.02 -7.87
CA ASP A 559 -3.34 -29.80 -7.82
C ASP A 559 -4.22 -29.67 -9.07
N GLY A 560 -3.91 -28.74 -9.97
CA GLY A 560 -4.55 -28.55 -11.27
C GLY A 560 -5.93 -27.91 -11.21
N LYS A 561 -6.37 -27.39 -10.07
CA LYS A 561 -7.72 -26.82 -9.90
C LYS A 561 -7.87 -25.43 -10.50
N ASP A 562 -6.79 -24.65 -10.52
CA ASP A 562 -6.78 -23.24 -10.91
C ASP A 562 -6.12 -22.99 -12.28
N ILE A 563 -5.66 -24.06 -12.95
CA ILE A 563 -5.00 -24.02 -14.26
C ILE A 563 -5.92 -24.57 -15.34
N GLY A 564 -6.22 -23.78 -16.37
CA GLY A 564 -6.94 -24.25 -17.55
C GLY A 564 -6.10 -25.18 -18.41
N PHE A 565 -6.58 -26.40 -18.68
CA PHE A 565 -5.82 -27.43 -19.39
C PHE A 565 -5.41 -27.02 -20.81
N TRP A 566 -6.34 -26.52 -21.62
CA TRP A 566 -6.06 -26.22 -23.02
C TRP A 566 -5.41 -24.85 -23.24
N LYS A 567 -5.86 -23.84 -22.49
CA LYS A 567 -5.61 -22.43 -22.82
C LYS A 567 -4.44 -21.82 -22.07
N GLU A 568 -3.88 -22.49 -21.06
CA GLU A 568 -2.74 -21.99 -20.31
C GLU A 568 -1.43 -22.65 -20.72
N LYS A 569 -0.33 -21.92 -20.49
CA LYS A 569 1.04 -22.42 -20.61
C LYS A 569 1.44 -23.10 -19.31
N TRP A 570 1.11 -24.38 -19.16
CA TRP A 570 1.55 -25.19 -18.02
C TRP A 570 2.39 -26.41 -18.42
N VAL A 571 2.33 -26.81 -19.69
CA VAL A 571 3.26 -27.76 -20.32
C VAL A 571 3.90 -27.09 -21.52
N GLY A 572 5.24 -26.94 -21.51
CA GLY A 572 5.98 -26.30 -22.59
C GLY A 572 5.89 -24.77 -22.63
N LEU A 573 6.14 -24.19 -23.81
CA LEU A 573 6.24 -22.74 -24.05
C LEU A 573 4.94 -22.12 -24.58
N GLU A 574 4.05 -22.95 -25.13
CA GLU A 574 2.80 -22.56 -25.77
C GLU A 574 1.62 -23.34 -25.16
N PRO A 575 0.40 -22.76 -25.16
CA PRO A 575 -0.81 -23.47 -24.73
C PRO A 575 -1.09 -24.71 -25.60
N LEU A 576 -1.69 -25.73 -24.99
CA LEU A 576 -2.07 -26.96 -25.73
C LEU A 576 -3.10 -26.70 -26.83
N CYS A 577 -3.94 -25.66 -26.72
CA CYS A 577 -4.88 -25.28 -27.80
C CYS A 577 -4.18 -24.75 -29.05
N ASP A 578 -3.00 -24.15 -28.90
CA ASP A 578 -2.21 -23.63 -30.02
C ASP A 578 -1.39 -24.76 -30.67
N LEU A 579 -0.91 -25.71 -29.85
CA LEU A 579 -0.20 -26.91 -30.32
C LEU A 579 -1.13 -27.92 -31.00
N TYR A 580 -2.34 -28.12 -30.46
CA TYR A 580 -3.31 -29.13 -30.94
C TYR A 580 -4.69 -28.51 -31.22
N PRO A 581 -4.82 -27.61 -32.21
CA PRO A 581 -6.05 -26.85 -32.45
C PRO A 581 -7.24 -27.72 -32.87
N LEU A 582 -7.01 -28.80 -33.63
CA LEU A 582 -8.06 -29.72 -34.08
C LEU A 582 -8.66 -30.52 -32.91
N LEU A 583 -7.80 -31.01 -32.00
CA LEU A 583 -8.25 -31.71 -30.79
C LEU A 583 -9.01 -30.78 -29.85
N PHE A 584 -8.57 -29.53 -29.75
CA PHE A 584 -9.26 -28.50 -28.97
C PHE A 584 -10.68 -28.23 -29.47
N LEU A 585 -10.92 -28.25 -30.80
CA LEU A 585 -12.26 -28.10 -31.36
C LEU A 585 -13.16 -29.31 -31.08
N LYS A 586 -12.58 -30.51 -30.94
CA LYS A 586 -13.29 -31.77 -30.71
C LYS A 586 -13.48 -32.14 -29.23
N THR A 587 -13.27 -31.22 -28.31
CA THR A 587 -13.56 -31.45 -26.87
C THR A 587 -14.67 -30.53 -26.37
N LEU A 588 -15.55 -31.06 -25.51
CA LEU A 588 -16.52 -30.24 -24.75
C LEU A 588 -15.85 -29.49 -23.59
N ARG A 589 -14.63 -29.89 -23.22
CA ARG A 589 -13.91 -29.45 -22.02
C ARG A 589 -12.86 -28.37 -22.33
N GLN A 590 -13.16 -27.46 -23.27
CA GLN A 590 -12.24 -26.39 -23.70
C GLN A 590 -11.82 -25.43 -22.57
N ARG A 591 -12.65 -25.28 -21.53
CA ARG A 591 -12.40 -24.44 -20.35
C ARG A 591 -12.13 -25.24 -19.08
N ALA A 592 -11.94 -26.56 -19.20
CA ALA A 592 -11.79 -27.41 -18.04
C ALA A 592 -10.44 -27.18 -17.35
N PRO A 593 -10.43 -27.16 -16.00
CA PRO A 593 -9.19 -27.17 -15.25
C PRO A 593 -8.48 -28.52 -15.40
N VAL A 594 -7.16 -28.53 -15.25
CA VAL A 594 -6.32 -29.73 -15.37
C VAL A 594 -6.83 -30.87 -14.45
N ALA A 595 -7.26 -30.55 -13.23
CA ALA A 595 -7.79 -31.49 -12.24
C ALA A 595 -9.07 -32.22 -12.67
N THR A 596 -9.71 -31.82 -13.78
CA THR A 596 -10.93 -32.46 -14.30
C THR A 596 -10.68 -33.24 -15.59
N MET A 597 -9.44 -33.27 -16.08
CA MET A 597 -9.05 -33.96 -17.31
C MET A 597 -8.58 -35.40 -17.06
N GLY A 598 -8.80 -35.94 -15.87
CA GLY A 598 -8.38 -37.28 -15.46
C GLY A 598 -8.98 -37.69 -14.12
N SER A 599 -8.48 -38.79 -13.57
CA SER A 599 -8.82 -39.30 -12.24
C SER A 599 -7.60 -39.91 -11.55
N TRP A 600 -7.64 -39.94 -10.22
CA TRP A 600 -6.65 -40.65 -9.42
C TRP A 600 -6.99 -42.13 -9.33
N ASP A 601 -6.09 -42.98 -9.81
CA ASP A 601 -6.16 -44.43 -9.73
C ASP A 601 -4.89 -44.93 -9.01
N ASN A 602 -5.03 -45.51 -7.81
CA ASN A 602 -3.91 -46.02 -6.98
C ASN A 602 -2.73 -45.04 -6.79
N ASN A 603 -3.01 -43.78 -6.40
CA ASN A 603 -2.02 -42.69 -6.26
C ASN A 603 -1.30 -42.26 -7.55
N TYR A 604 -1.75 -42.71 -8.71
CA TYR A 604 -1.28 -42.20 -10.01
C TYR A 604 -2.41 -41.47 -10.73
N TRP A 605 -2.04 -40.40 -11.43
CA TRP A 605 -3.00 -39.65 -12.24
C TRP A 605 -3.18 -40.31 -13.61
N SER A 606 -4.42 -40.69 -13.93
CA SER A 606 -4.79 -41.19 -15.26
C SER A 606 -5.54 -40.11 -16.04
N TRP A 607 -4.98 -39.66 -17.16
CA TRP A 607 -5.65 -38.75 -18.08
C TRP A 607 -6.84 -39.44 -18.77
N LYS A 608 -7.98 -38.74 -18.84
CA LYS A 608 -9.22 -39.25 -19.44
C LYS A 608 -9.77 -38.24 -20.44
N PHE A 609 -9.54 -38.49 -21.72
CA PHE A 609 -10.02 -37.64 -22.81
C PHE A 609 -11.36 -38.15 -23.36
N VAL A 610 -12.30 -37.22 -23.54
CA VAL A 610 -13.59 -37.48 -24.17
C VAL A 610 -13.73 -36.53 -25.36
N TRP A 611 -13.86 -37.11 -26.55
CA TRP A 611 -13.99 -36.39 -27.82
C TRP A 611 -15.45 -36.35 -28.27
N THR A 612 -15.85 -35.25 -28.92
CA THR A 612 -17.23 -35.05 -29.41
C THR A 612 -17.54 -35.80 -30.70
N ALA A 613 -16.51 -36.22 -31.42
CA ALA A 613 -16.61 -36.92 -32.70
C ALA A 613 -15.47 -37.93 -32.82
N THR A 614 -15.61 -38.87 -33.76
CA THR A 614 -14.52 -39.76 -34.15
C THR A 614 -13.33 -38.93 -34.66
N LEU A 615 -12.14 -39.32 -34.22
CA LEU A 615 -10.90 -38.70 -34.65
C LEU A 615 -10.49 -39.26 -36.01
N THR A 616 -9.92 -38.42 -36.88
CA THR A 616 -9.25 -38.88 -38.11
C THR A 616 -7.90 -39.51 -37.77
N ASP A 617 -7.25 -40.18 -38.72
CA ASP A 617 -5.93 -40.79 -38.49
C ASP A 617 -4.88 -39.76 -38.03
N THR A 618 -4.91 -38.56 -38.61
CA THR A 618 -4.02 -37.45 -38.22
C THR A 618 -4.30 -36.92 -36.82
N GLU A 619 -5.57 -36.83 -36.44
CA GLU A 619 -5.96 -36.40 -35.09
C GLU A 619 -5.69 -37.48 -34.04
N THR A 620 -5.79 -38.75 -34.43
CA THR A 620 -5.47 -39.89 -33.57
C THR A 620 -3.97 -39.93 -33.28
N ALA A 621 -3.13 -39.68 -34.29
CA ALA A 621 -1.69 -39.50 -34.09
C ALA A 621 -1.38 -38.33 -33.15
N ALA A 622 -2.01 -37.17 -33.37
CA ALA A 622 -1.86 -36.00 -32.50
C ALA A 622 -2.32 -36.25 -31.05
N ALA A 623 -3.40 -37.02 -30.87
CA ALA A 623 -3.88 -37.42 -29.55
C ALA A 623 -2.90 -38.37 -28.84
N GLY A 624 -2.25 -39.27 -29.60
CA GLY A 624 -1.16 -40.11 -29.10
C GLY A 624 0.06 -39.30 -28.65
N GLU A 625 0.47 -38.30 -29.44
CA GLU A 625 1.55 -37.38 -29.06
C GLU A 625 1.21 -36.58 -27.78
N LEU A 626 -0.01 -36.06 -27.70
CA LEU A 626 -0.50 -35.37 -26.50
C LEU A 626 -0.48 -36.29 -25.28
N GLN A 627 -0.87 -37.56 -25.44
CA GLN A 627 -0.85 -38.52 -24.34
C GLN A 627 0.57 -38.81 -23.86
N LEU A 628 1.53 -39.01 -24.78
CA LEU A 628 2.95 -39.21 -24.45
C LEU A 628 3.55 -38.00 -23.73
N LEU A 629 3.20 -36.78 -24.17
CA LEU A 629 3.63 -35.55 -23.51
C LEU A 629 3.12 -35.47 -22.05
N LEU A 630 1.87 -35.90 -21.84
CA LEU A 630 1.19 -35.82 -20.55
C LEU A 630 1.55 -36.95 -19.59
N GLU A 631 2.01 -38.10 -20.08
CA GLU A 631 2.55 -39.18 -19.24
C GLU A 631 3.77 -38.73 -18.42
N GLN A 632 4.50 -37.73 -18.90
CA GLN A 632 5.65 -37.15 -18.19
C GLN A 632 5.24 -36.15 -17.10
N VAL A 633 3.95 -35.84 -16.95
CA VAL A 633 3.45 -34.77 -16.08
C VAL A 633 2.32 -35.29 -15.19
N GLN A 634 2.49 -35.19 -13.88
CA GLN A 634 1.45 -35.56 -12.91
C GLN A 634 1.08 -34.37 -12.00
N PRO A 635 -0.23 -34.13 -11.76
CA PRO A 635 -0.67 -33.24 -10.70
C PRO A 635 -0.19 -33.72 -9.33
N SER A 636 -0.10 -32.81 -8.36
CA SER A 636 0.28 -33.08 -6.97
C SER A 636 -0.89 -32.77 -6.04
N MET A 637 -1.27 -33.69 -5.16
CA MET A 637 -2.36 -33.46 -4.21
C MET A 637 -1.97 -32.48 -3.08
N ASP A 638 -0.69 -32.39 -2.74
CA ASP A 638 -0.20 -31.64 -1.58
C ASP A 638 0.19 -30.19 -1.92
N ASN A 639 0.45 -29.89 -3.19
CA ASN A 639 0.89 -28.58 -3.64
C ASN A 639 -0.19 -27.89 -4.47
N GLY A 640 -0.60 -26.69 -4.05
CA GLY A 640 -1.49 -25.85 -4.87
C GLY A 640 -0.80 -25.30 -6.12
N ASP A 641 -1.59 -25.05 -7.15
CA ASP A 641 -1.15 -24.43 -8.41
C ASP A 641 -0.46 -23.07 -8.19
N ARG A 642 0.55 -22.77 -9.02
CA ARG A 642 1.30 -21.51 -8.95
C ARG A 642 1.43 -20.85 -10.32
N ARG A 643 1.57 -19.53 -10.32
CA ARG A 643 1.84 -18.74 -11.53
C ARG A 643 3.29 -18.30 -11.55
N LYS A 644 3.93 -18.36 -12.72
CA LYS A 644 5.33 -17.98 -12.96
C LYS A 644 5.41 -16.86 -14.00
N TRP A 645 6.06 -15.78 -13.59
CA TRP A 645 6.42 -14.65 -14.45
C TRP A 645 7.71 -14.95 -15.20
N ILE A 646 7.61 -15.20 -16.51
CA ILE A 646 8.73 -15.69 -17.34
C ILE A 646 9.92 -14.70 -17.38
N PRO A 647 9.71 -13.37 -17.48
CA PRO A 647 10.83 -12.41 -17.56
C PRO A 647 11.72 -12.31 -16.32
N ASN A 648 11.36 -12.95 -15.20
CA ASN A 648 12.19 -12.99 -14.00
C ASN A 648 12.66 -14.42 -13.75
N THR A 649 13.97 -14.62 -13.53
CA THR A 649 14.57 -15.94 -13.30
C THR A 649 14.00 -16.65 -12.08
N VAL A 650 13.63 -15.89 -11.05
CA VAL A 650 12.99 -16.43 -9.83
C VAL A 650 11.50 -16.73 -10.03
N GLY A 651 10.90 -16.30 -11.15
CA GLY A 651 9.49 -16.54 -11.45
C GLY A 651 8.51 -15.58 -10.78
N PHE A 652 8.98 -14.63 -9.97
CA PHE A 652 8.14 -13.60 -9.36
C PHE A 652 8.00 -12.36 -10.24
N PHE A 653 6.80 -11.78 -10.28
CA PHE A 653 6.61 -10.50 -10.96
C PHE A 653 7.39 -9.38 -10.27
N SER A 654 8.11 -8.58 -11.07
CA SER A 654 8.69 -7.33 -10.63
C SER A 654 8.35 -6.22 -11.63
N VAL A 655 8.06 -5.02 -11.12
CA VAL A 655 7.80 -3.85 -11.98
C VAL A 655 8.98 -3.58 -12.90
N GLN A 656 10.20 -3.83 -12.43
CA GLN A 656 11.42 -3.67 -13.22
C GLN A 656 11.49 -4.64 -14.42
N SER A 657 11.17 -5.93 -14.22
CA SER A 657 11.15 -6.89 -15.34
C SER A 657 10.06 -6.56 -16.35
N ALA A 658 8.85 -6.20 -15.90
CA ALA A 658 7.77 -5.74 -16.78
C ALA A 658 8.13 -4.47 -17.56
N TYR A 659 8.82 -3.51 -16.91
CA TYR A 659 9.32 -2.31 -17.55
C TYR A 659 10.36 -2.64 -18.65
N THR A 660 11.24 -3.60 -18.39
CA THR A 660 12.27 -4.05 -19.34
C THR A 660 11.64 -4.69 -20.58
N VAL A 661 10.60 -5.52 -20.40
CA VAL A 661 9.82 -6.09 -21.51
C VAL A 661 9.23 -4.99 -22.39
N LEU A 662 8.60 -4.00 -21.78
CA LEU A 662 8.01 -2.86 -22.47
C LEU A 662 9.06 -2.02 -23.22
N GLN A 663 10.22 -1.75 -22.61
CA GLN A 663 11.31 -1.03 -23.25
C GLN A 663 11.88 -1.79 -24.47
N ASN A 664 12.04 -3.11 -24.36
CA ASN A 664 12.60 -3.93 -25.44
C ASN A 664 11.63 -4.08 -26.63
N ARG A 665 10.32 -4.01 -26.39
CA ARG A 665 9.31 -4.09 -27.44
C ARG A 665 9.36 -2.89 -28.39
N PHE A 666 9.64 -1.70 -27.87
CA PHE A 666 9.83 -0.50 -28.69
C PHE A 666 11.07 -0.61 -29.58
N ILE A 667 12.14 -1.24 -29.09
CA ILE A 667 13.37 -1.47 -29.86
C ILE A 667 13.13 -2.45 -31.00
N LEU A 668 12.32 -3.50 -30.78
CA LEU A 668 11.98 -4.49 -31.80
C LEU A 668 11.06 -3.92 -32.89
N ALA A 669 10.26 -2.90 -32.60
CA ALA A 669 9.42 -2.23 -33.60
C ALA A 669 10.22 -1.37 -34.60
N ASP A 670 11.43 -0.94 -34.22
CA ASP A 670 12.37 -0.21 -35.08
C ASP A 670 13.27 -1.14 -35.93
N ILE A 671 13.16 -2.46 -35.77
CA ILE A 671 13.88 -3.45 -36.59
C ILE A 671 13.02 -3.79 -37.80
N ASP A 672 13.63 -3.79 -39.00
CA ASP A 672 12.97 -4.14 -40.26
C ASP A 672 12.11 -5.41 -40.10
N PRO A 673 10.83 -5.39 -40.52
CA PRO A 673 9.91 -6.53 -40.40
C PRO A 673 10.50 -7.85 -40.94
N ASN A 674 11.36 -7.79 -41.95
CA ASN A 674 12.00 -8.96 -42.54
C ASN A 674 13.08 -9.56 -41.62
N ILE A 675 13.81 -8.73 -40.88
CA ILE A 675 14.81 -9.16 -39.89
C ILE A 675 14.10 -9.74 -38.67
N LEU A 676 12.99 -9.13 -38.24
CA LEU A 676 12.17 -9.65 -37.15
C LEU A 676 11.56 -11.02 -37.48
N LYS A 677 11.18 -11.24 -38.75
CA LYS A 677 10.66 -12.52 -39.25
C LYS A 677 11.75 -13.57 -39.35
N ALA A 678 12.98 -13.19 -39.66
CA ALA A 678 14.15 -14.08 -39.67
C ALA A 678 14.57 -14.49 -38.25
N LEU A 679 14.57 -13.55 -37.29
CA LEU A 679 14.90 -13.82 -35.88
C LEU A 679 13.85 -14.66 -35.14
N LYS A 680 12.60 -14.69 -35.60
CA LYS A 680 11.55 -15.57 -35.06
C LYS A 680 11.57 -16.99 -35.63
N ARG A 681 12.35 -17.22 -36.70
CA ARG A 681 12.54 -18.54 -37.34
C ARG A 681 13.82 -19.24 -36.88
N LEU A 682 14.69 -18.52 -36.16
CA LEU A 682 15.79 -19.03 -35.36
C LEU A 682 15.29 -19.21 -33.92
#